data_AF-A0A954MV87-F1
#
_entry.id   AF-A0A954MV87-F1
#
_cell.length_a   1.000
_cell.length_b   1.000
_cell.length_c   1.000
_cell.angle_alpha   90.00
_cell.angle_beta   90.00
_cell.angle_gamma   90.00
#
_symmetry.space_group_name_H-M   'P 1'
#
loop_
_entity.id
_entity.type
_entity.pdbx_description
1 polymer ?
#
loop_
_entity_poly.entity_id
_entity_poly.type
_entity_poly.pdbx_seq_one_letter_code
_entity_poly.pdbx_strand_id
1 'polypeptide(L)'
;MESGSTGSPVVEAHFEATGNFPQLLDQLGVSLLVSTYQAGKVLVLGTHQGELTVRFSHFDRVMGIAVQSRKIAVGSRSQIWYMLSAPELAARIEPAGMYDACYLTRSSHVTGEIQGHEMGWVGDELWVVNTLFSCLSTLDPEYSFVPRWKPPFISNLAAEDRCHLNGMALHGGQPRYVTVMAESNTPGGWRPTKATSGCILDVASGEVVTRGFAMPHSPRVHDGHLWVLDSGHGRLSVIDRASGRADPVAHLPGYTRGLSFYGPYAFIGLSRIRETSVFGGIPIAAHREQLKCGVGIVDVRTGRLLASLYFQSGVTEIFAVEVLPGIRCPSINGPSPGPEEGQKIWYAPGPVPIQTGVPEQVDSRVQNLVSKGDLHRRQGEWAAAASCYRQALQLRPQMPDVARDLGYVLHEQGRYGEAAAVYQEALRLFPDHVSTLLRYGNLLRDAPQRNDEARQQYGKGLEIDPSNTFLHSNLAQLLCDEGDVDQATVHFEESLRQNPVPGVQIASAVMLPPIYKSMEDMTERRQRLINNISQLQKRGVMLDPTRDIVPHLFYPVYQGFNDRELHREFAKLYRSEADVEIPRNRRRDGKIRVGLLSRFFCNHTIGRLNQGLVQQLNRERFHVTVLTTSLTSDSISQKFQEHADNYLVIPEHLPAARKQIAEQGLDILLYADIGMSPFTYSLAFSRLAPVQCVTWGHPQTTGIPTMDYFLSGEHLETDEGDNAYTEKLIRLRGLQTYYTRPVPEEPVRNRDHFNLPPTAHLYGCPQSLFKFHPEFDAVLAGILRGDPQGLLVLLEGKYPQWNAQLLERWKSVMPDVLDRIRFLPRMSRDEFLHLNKLLDVALDPMHFGGGNTTFEALALGTPVVTLPSNFLRGRITYAQYRMMGVTDCIAGSPEEYLRTSLRLGTDPKYREAISQKILETCPILFDNSDNIRAIEEFFTSVAWQ
;
A
#
# COMPACT_ATOMS: atom_id res chain seq x y z
N MET A 1 40.96 -4.65 54.30
CA MET A 1 40.01 -5.74 54.01
C MET A 1 40.15 -6.09 52.55
N GLU A 2 40.76 -7.24 52.30
CA GLU A 2 40.77 -7.90 51.00
C GLU A 2 39.33 -8.13 50.53
N SER A 3 39.04 -7.85 49.26
CA SER A 3 37.96 -8.56 48.56
C SER A 3 38.41 -8.73 47.11
N GLY A 4 38.59 -10.00 46.74
CA GLY A 4 39.32 -10.44 45.56
C GLY A 4 38.63 -10.09 44.24
N SER A 5 39.43 -9.61 43.29
CA SER A 5 39.11 -9.66 41.87
C SER A 5 39.26 -11.09 41.36
N THR A 6 38.15 -11.80 41.21
CA THR A 6 38.09 -13.00 40.36
C THR A 6 38.03 -12.55 38.90
N GLY A 7 39.18 -12.12 38.37
CA GLY A 7 39.35 -11.94 36.93
C GLY A 7 39.22 -13.29 36.25
N SER A 8 38.22 -13.44 35.38
CA SER A 8 38.14 -14.61 34.49
C SER A 8 39.41 -14.69 33.64
N PRO A 9 40.02 -15.88 33.47
CA PRO A 9 41.28 -16.01 32.74
C PRO A 9 41.11 -15.57 31.28
N VAL A 10 42.05 -14.76 30.80
CA VAL A 10 42.22 -14.42 29.38
C VAL A 10 42.41 -15.73 28.60
N VAL A 11 41.48 -16.04 27.70
CA VAL A 11 41.55 -17.25 26.86
C VAL A 11 42.37 -16.93 25.63
N GLU A 12 43.67 -17.22 25.68
CA GLU A 12 44.58 -17.10 24.54
C GLU A 12 44.27 -18.22 23.52
N ALA A 13 43.81 -17.84 22.33
CA ALA A 13 43.42 -18.79 21.28
C ALA A 13 44.54 -18.99 20.27
N HIS A 14 45.10 -20.19 20.21
CA HIS A 14 46.06 -20.58 19.18
C HIS A 14 45.33 -21.25 18.00
N PHE A 15 45.75 -20.94 16.78
CA PHE A 15 45.19 -21.50 15.56
C PHE A 15 46.29 -21.93 14.58
N GLU A 16 45.92 -22.80 13.66
CA GLU A 16 46.73 -23.27 12.53
C GLU A 16 45.89 -23.11 11.26
N ALA A 17 46.42 -22.46 10.24
CA ALA A 17 45.75 -22.29 8.95
C ALA A 17 46.58 -22.93 7.84
N THR A 18 45.90 -23.49 6.83
CA THR A 18 46.59 -23.95 5.62
C THR A 18 47.24 -22.76 4.94
N GLY A 19 48.43 -22.96 4.36
CA GLY A 19 49.22 -21.89 3.78
C GLY A 19 48.58 -21.17 2.59
N ASN A 20 47.44 -21.66 2.07
CA ASN A 20 46.63 -21.04 1.02
C ASN A 20 45.35 -20.35 1.54
N PHE A 21 45.04 -20.43 2.84
CA PHE A 21 43.82 -19.87 3.44
C PHE A 21 43.76 -18.34 3.31
N PRO A 22 44.76 -17.56 3.75
CA PRO A 22 44.74 -16.11 3.56
C PRO A 22 44.73 -15.73 2.07
N GLN A 23 45.49 -16.42 1.23
CA GLN A 23 45.54 -16.14 -0.21
C GLN A 23 44.18 -16.32 -0.86
N LEU A 24 43.40 -17.32 -0.43
CA LEU A 24 42.05 -17.53 -0.96
C LEU A 24 41.09 -16.42 -0.54
N LEU A 25 41.11 -16.00 0.73
CA LEU A 25 40.31 -14.85 1.19
C LEU A 25 40.69 -13.56 0.43
N ASP A 26 41.98 -13.33 0.25
CA ASP A 26 42.51 -12.18 -0.46
C ASP A 26 42.16 -12.20 -1.96
N GLN A 27 42.29 -13.34 -2.64
CA GLN A 27 41.88 -13.48 -4.04
C GLN A 27 40.39 -13.24 -4.25
N LEU A 28 39.56 -13.72 -3.32
CA LEU A 28 38.12 -13.52 -3.38
C LEU A 28 37.69 -12.11 -2.95
N GLY A 29 38.57 -11.37 -2.26
CA GLY A 29 38.27 -10.07 -1.69
C GLY A 29 37.22 -10.14 -0.59
N VAL A 30 37.29 -11.17 0.26
CA VAL A 30 36.30 -11.41 1.32
C VAL A 30 36.95 -11.60 2.69
N SER A 31 36.14 -11.43 3.72
CA SER A 31 36.46 -11.75 5.12
C SER A 31 35.31 -12.52 5.73
N LEU A 32 35.53 -13.16 6.87
CA LEU A 32 34.56 -14.02 7.53
C LEU A 32 34.24 -13.53 8.93
N LEU A 33 32.97 -13.57 9.28
CA LEU A 33 32.48 -13.44 10.64
C LEU A 33 32.11 -14.80 11.18
N VAL A 34 32.64 -15.14 12.35
CA VAL A 34 32.44 -16.45 12.96
C VAL A 34 31.99 -16.28 14.40
N SER A 35 30.78 -16.73 14.75
CA SER A 35 30.35 -16.71 16.14
C SER A 35 30.87 -17.92 16.91
N THR A 36 31.31 -17.68 18.14
CA THR A 36 31.77 -18.74 19.04
C THR A 36 30.93 -18.79 20.30
N TYR A 37 30.31 -19.93 20.52
CA TYR A 37 29.23 -20.06 21.50
C TYR A 37 29.74 -19.94 22.94
N GLN A 38 30.69 -20.80 23.31
CA GLN A 38 31.22 -20.89 24.68
C GLN A 38 32.18 -19.75 25.01
N ALA A 39 32.90 -19.24 24.00
CA ALA A 39 33.84 -18.15 24.20
C ALA A 39 33.15 -16.78 24.26
N GLY A 40 31.89 -16.66 23.81
CA GLY A 40 31.18 -15.39 23.78
C GLY A 40 31.91 -14.36 22.93
N LYS A 41 32.37 -14.76 21.75
CA LYS A 41 33.14 -13.89 20.85
C LYS A 41 32.65 -14.03 19.41
N VAL A 42 32.58 -12.92 18.68
CA VAL A 42 32.54 -12.91 17.21
C VAL A 42 33.98 -12.76 16.74
N LEU A 43 34.42 -13.69 15.91
CA LEU A 43 35.74 -13.67 15.30
C LEU A 43 35.64 -13.05 13.92
N VAL A 44 36.63 -12.23 13.60
CA VAL A 44 36.84 -11.67 12.27
C VAL A 44 38.08 -12.31 11.68
N LEU A 45 37.90 -13.06 10.59
CA LEU A 45 38.99 -13.65 9.81
C LEU A 45 39.14 -12.84 8.52
N GLY A 46 40.24 -12.14 8.37
CA GLY A 46 40.51 -11.27 7.21
C GLY A 46 41.95 -11.36 6.73
N THR A 47 42.34 -10.49 5.82
CA THR A 47 43.71 -10.39 5.32
C THR A 47 44.20 -8.95 5.29
N HIS A 48 45.46 -8.74 5.67
CA HIS A 48 46.13 -7.45 5.51
C HIS A 48 47.54 -7.68 4.97
N GLN A 49 47.87 -7.05 3.85
CA GLN A 49 49.16 -7.25 3.15
C GLN A 49 49.49 -8.72 2.85
N GLY A 50 48.47 -9.54 2.55
CA GLY A 50 48.62 -10.97 2.24
C GLY A 50 48.72 -11.88 3.48
N GLU A 51 48.80 -11.32 4.69
CA GLU A 51 48.85 -12.07 5.93
C GLU A 51 47.45 -12.21 6.55
N LEU A 52 47.21 -13.33 7.23
CA LEU A 52 45.95 -13.61 7.92
C LEU A 52 45.80 -12.72 9.16
N THR A 53 44.65 -12.05 9.28
CA THR A 53 44.27 -11.32 10.49
C THR A 53 43.15 -12.06 11.22
N VAL A 54 43.31 -12.24 12.52
CA VAL A 54 42.31 -12.87 13.40
C VAL A 54 42.03 -11.92 14.55
N ARG A 55 40.79 -11.48 14.68
CA ARG A 55 40.35 -10.60 15.78
C ARG A 55 39.13 -11.13 16.48
N PHE A 56 39.00 -10.77 17.74
CA PHE A 56 37.88 -11.17 18.59
C PHE A 56 37.13 -9.93 19.06
N SER A 57 35.81 -9.98 18.96
CA SER A 57 34.90 -9.00 19.55
C SER A 57 34.00 -9.69 20.57
N HIS A 58 33.88 -9.15 21.77
CA HIS A 58 33.20 -9.77 22.89
C HIS A 58 31.69 -9.52 22.86
N PHE A 59 30.93 -10.59 23.10
CA PHE A 59 29.48 -10.61 23.16
C PHE A 59 29.03 -11.71 24.12
N ASP A 60 27.91 -11.55 24.80
CA ASP A 60 27.40 -12.61 25.68
C ASP A 60 26.79 -13.79 24.89
N ARG A 61 27.49 -14.93 24.82
CA ARG A 61 27.04 -16.22 24.24
C ARG A 61 26.39 -16.09 22.85
N VAL A 62 27.22 -15.88 21.83
CA VAL A 62 26.75 -15.61 20.46
C VAL A 62 26.36 -16.84 19.68
N MET A 63 25.33 -16.70 18.86
CA MET A 63 24.74 -17.76 18.04
C MET A 63 24.62 -17.29 16.58
N GLY A 64 23.42 -16.90 16.13
CA GLY A 64 23.22 -16.43 14.76
C GLY A 64 23.96 -15.12 14.46
N ILE A 65 24.39 -14.98 13.21
CA ILE A 65 24.87 -13.72 12.63
C ILE A 65 24.07 -13.50 11.34
N ALA A 66 23.65 -12.27 11.06
CA ALA A 66 23.08 -11.90 9.77
C ALA A 66 23.80 -10.67 9.21
N VAL A 67 24.23 -10.74 7.95
CA VAL A 67 25.00 -9.69 7.30
C VAL A 67 24.22 -9.08 6.13
N GLN A 68 24.31 -7.76 5.98
CA GLN A 68 23.85 -6.99 4.82
C GLN A 68 24.83 -5.84 4.59
N SER A 69 24.86 -5.25 3.40
CA SER A 69 25.94 -4.34 2.94
C SER A 69 26.36 -3.25 3.93
N ARG A 70 25.44 -2.70 4.74
CA ARG A 70 25.74 -1.65 5.74
C ARG A 70 25.48 -2.05 7.20
N LYS A 71 24.95 -3.24 7.49
CA LYS A 71 24.56 -3.65 8.84
C LYS A 71 24.84 -5.12 9.14
N ILE A 72 25.24 -5.40 10.38
CA ILE A 72 25.44 -6.74 10.92
C ILE A 72 24.52 -6.89 12.12
N ALA A 73 23.79 -7.99 12.20
CA ALA A 73 23.07 -8.39 13.40
C ALA A 73 23.76 -9.59 14.05
N VAL A 74 23.96 -9.54 15.37
CA VAL A 74 24.57 -10.61 16.16
C VAL A 74 23.60 -11.03 17.26
N GLY A 75 23.15 -12.29 17.22
CA GLY A 75 22.28 -12.87 18.24
C GLY A 75 23.11 -13.33 19.43
N SER A 76 22.84 -12.76 20.60
CA SER A 76 23.47 -13.08 21.87
C SER A 76 22.47 -13.78 22.80
N ARG A 77 22.87 -14.10 24.03
CA ARG A 77 22.04 -14.84 25.00
C ARG A 77 20.62 -14.29 25.13
N SER A 78 20.48 -12.99 25.34
CA SER A 78 19.21 -12.32 25.63
C SER A 78 18.94 -11.09 24.76
N GLN A 79 19.84 -10.81 23.81
CA GLN A 79 19.80 -9.62 22.98
C GLN A 79 20.18 -9.93 21.54
N ILE A 80 19.70 -9.11 20.63
CA ILE A 80 20.20 -9.06 19.25
C ILE A 80 20.84 -7.70 19.05
N TRP A 81 22.14 -7.69 18.79
CA TRP A 81 22.95 -6.49 18.62
C TRP A 81 22.99 -6.07 17.17
N TYR A 82 22.78 -4.79 16.90
CA TYR A 82 22.90 -4.20 15.58
C TYR A 82 24.17 -3.37 15.48
N MET A 83 24.96 -3.68 14.46
CA MET A 83 26.17 -2.97 14.12
C MET A 83 25.99 -2.29 12.77
N LEU A 84 26.39 -1.03 12.68
CA LEU A 84 26.33 -0.26 11.44
C LEU A 84 27.74 0.02 10.92
N SER A 85 27.87 -0.01 9.60
CA SER A 85 29.09 0.36 8.89
C SER A 85 29.42 1.85 9.12
N ALA A 86 30.67 2.14 9.45
CA ALA A 86 31.25 3.47 9.65
C ALA A 86 32.53 3.60 8.82
N PRO A 87 32.43 3.64 7.47
CA PRO A 87 33.59 3.54 6.57
C PRO A 87 34.60 4.67 6.76
N GLU A 88 34.15 5.87 7.15
CA GLU A 88 34.99 7.04 7.43
C GLU A 88 36.03 6.80 8.55
N LEU A 89 35.75 5.85 9.44
CA LEU A 89 36.64 5.51 10.54
C LEU A 89 37.69 4.48 10.16
N ALA A 90 37.41 3.58 9.21
CA ALA A 90 38.24 2.40 8.94
C ALA A 90 39.72 2.76 8.73
N ALA A 91 40.01 3.78 7.90
CA ALA A 91 41.37 4.24 7.61
C ALA A 91 42.09 4.89 8.81
N ARG A 92 41.33 5.34 9.83
CA ARG A 92 41.85 6.07 11.01
C ARG A 92 42.04 5.16 12.24
N ILE A 93 41.59 3.90 12.17
CA ILE A 93 41.80 2.95 13.26
C ILE A 93 43.27 2.55 13.24
N GLU A 94 43.96 2.73 14.37
CA GLU A 94 45.35 2.31 14.47
C GLU A 94 45.49 0.78 14.45
N PRO A 95 46.45 0.21 13.69
CA PRO A 95 47.40 0.91 12.81
C PRO A 95 46.72 1.50 11.56
N ALA A 96 46.93 2.79 11.30
CA ALA A 96 46.30 3.49 10.19
C ALA A 96 46.52 2.77 8.84
N GLY A 97 45.46 2.63 8.05
CA GLY A 97 45.47 1.90 6.77
C GLY A 97 45.36 0.37 6.89
N MET A 98 45.26 -0.20 8.09
CA MET A 98 45.07 -1.64 8.26
C MET A 98 43.68 -2.12 7.83
N TYR A 99 42.65 -1.32 8.11
CA TYR A 99 41.25 -1.73 7.99
C TYR A 99 40.56 -1.06 6.79
N ASP A 100 39.82 -1.85 6.01
CA ASP A 100 39.04 -1.37 4.85
C ASP A 100 37.54 -1.24 5.15
N ALA A 101 37.08 -1.74 6.30
CA ALA A 101 35.75 -1.51 6.83
C ALA A 101 35.76 -1.37 8.36
N CYS A 102 34.76 -0.68 8.91
CA CYS A 102 34.54 -0.58 10.35
C CYS A 102 33.05 -0.74 10.63
N TYR A 103 32.70 -1.62 11.58
CA TYR A 103 31.35 -1.81 12.08
C TYR A 103 31.31 -1.54 13.57
N LEU A 104 30.40 -0.66 13.97
CA LEU A 104 30.22 -0.25 15.36
C LEU A 104 28.85 -0.70 15.85
N THR A 105 28.81 -1.30 17.04
CA THR A 105 27.54 -1.58 17.73
C THR A 105 26.79 -0.27 17.99
N ARG A 106 25.52 -0.19 17.55
CA ARG A 106 24.69 1.03 17.66
C ARG A 106 23.46 0.86 18.53
N SER A 107 22.87 -0.33 18.51
CA SER A 107 21.67 -0.62 19.28
C SER A 107 21.57 -2.12 19.55
N SER A 108 20.66 -2.49 20.45
CA SER A 108 20.24 -3.88 20.60
C SER A 108 18.75 -3.98 20.90
N HIS A 109 18.19 -5.14 20.54
CA HIS A 109 16.84 -5.54 20.92
C HIS A 109 16.91 -6.58 22.04
N VAL A 110 16.14 -6.42 23.11
CA VAL A 110 16.10 -7.39 24.23
C VAL A 110 15.04 -8.45 23.94
N THR A 111 15.49 -9.67 23.67
CA THR A 111 14.65 -10.81 23.29
C THR A 111 14.39 -11.77 24.45
N GLY A 112 15.21 -11.73 25.51
CA GLY A 112 15.29 -12.86 26.45
C GLY A 112 15.95 -14.08 25.79
N GLU A 113 15.97 -15.23 26.46
CA GLU A 113 16.73 -16.41 25.98
C GLU A 113 15.99 -17.22 24.91
N ILE A 114 15.63 -16.58 23.79
CA ILE A 114 14.88 -17.20 22.67
C ILE A 114 15.69 -18.23 21.87
N GLN A 115 17.00 -18.32 22.12
CA GLN A 115 17.90 -19.20 21.41
C GLN A 115 17.89 -18.93 19.89
N GLY A 116 18.24 -17.70 19.51
CA GLY A 116 18.32 -17.22 18.13
C GLY A 116 19.44 -17.91 17.33
N HIS A 117 19.17 -19.11 16.82
CA HIS A 117 20.21 -19.98 16.24
C HIS A 117 20.66 -19.49 14.85
N GLU A 118 19.75 -19.01 14.04
CA GLU A 118 20.04 -18.50 12.71
C GLU A 118 19.21 -17.27 12.43
N MET A 119 19.76 -16.35 11.64
CA MET A 119 19.11 -15.08 11.34
C MET A 119 19.35 -14.72 9.88
N GLY A 120 18.47 -13.92 9.31
CA GLY A 120 18.59 -13.45 7.93
C GLY A 120 17.77 -12.19 7.70
N TRP A 121 18.21 -11.38 6.76
CA TRP A 121 17.54 -10.14 6.38
C TRP A 121 16.55 -10.37 5.24
N VAL A 122 15.31 -9.90 5.43
CA VAL A 122 14.25 -9.85 4.41
C VAL A 122 13.90 -8.39 4.18
N GLY A 123 14.45 -7.81 3.12
CA GLY A 123 14.48 -6.35 2.96
C GLY A 123 15.26 -5.70 4.10
N ASP A 124 14.56 -4.94 4.95
CA ASP A 124 15.11 -4.33 6.16
C ASP A 124 14.68 -5.03 7.47
N GLU A 125 13.80 -6.03 7.42
CA GLU A 125 13.32 -6.76 8.59
C GLU A 125 14.24 -7.94 8.91
N LEU A 126 14.65 -8.07 10.18
CA LEU A 126 15.46 -9.19 10.65
C LEU A 126 14.55 -10.37 11.04
N TRP A 127 14.75 -11.50 10.37
CA TRP A 127 14.10 -12.76 10.69
C TRP A 127 15.04 -13.63 11.51
N VAL A 128 14.47 -14.27 12.54
CA VAL A 128 15.20 -15.03 13.56
C VAL A 128 14.56 -16.41 13.71
N VAL A 129 15.39 -17.43 13.67
CA VAL A 129 15.05 -18.79 14.12
C VAL A 129 14.98 -18.79 15.65
N ASN A 130 13.77 -18.81 16.19
CA ASN A 130 13.50 -18.88 17.61
C ASN A 130 13.33 -20.36 18.02
N THR A 131 14.46 -20.95 18.40
CA THR A 131 14.53 -22.38 18.73
C THR A 131 13.68 -22.72 19.95
N LEU A 132 13.75 -21.88 20.99
CA LEU A 132 13.05 -22.12 22.26
C LEU A 132 11.53 -22.22 22.05
N PHE A 133 10.96 -21.39 21.17
CA PHE A 133 9.54 -21.38 20.85
C PHE A 133 9.19 -22.19 19.60
N SER A 134 10.17 -22.84 18.96
CA SER A 134 9.97 -23.65 17.74
C SER A 134 9.28 -22.87 16.62
N CYS A 135 9.72 -21.63 16.38
CA CYS A 135 9.11 -20.76 15.37
C CYS A 135 10.15 -19.88 14.64
N LEU A 136 9.75 -19.35 13.49
CA LEU A 136 10.38 -18.17 12.91
C LEU A 136 9.71 -16.94 13.50
N SER A 137 10.51 -15.94 13.86
CA SER A 137 10.02 -14.70 14.45
C SER A 137 10.77 -13.49 13.92
N THR A 138 10.15 -12.33 13.98
CA THR A 138 10.81 -11.02 13.77
C THR A 138 10.84 -10.25 15.08
N LEU A 139 11.51 -9.10 15.07
CA LEU A 139 11.67 -8.25 16.25
C LEU A 139 10.68 -7.10 16.21
N ASP A 140 10.21 -6.69 17.39
CA ASP A 140 9.20 -5.66 17.54
C ASP A 140 9.49 -4.85 18.81
N PRO A 141 9.37 -3.51 18.80
CA PRO A 141 9.71 -2.69 19.96
C PRO A 141 8.84 -2.95 21.22
N GLU A 142 7.65 -3.53 21.08
CA GLU A 142 6.72 -3.79 22.19
C GLU A 142 6.82 -5.23 22.73
N TYR A 143 7.38 -6.16 21.95
CA TYR A 143 7.48 -7.58 22.32
C TYR A 143 8.92 -8.07 22.29
N SER A 144 9.22 -9.12 23.07
CA SER A 144 10.51 -9.79 22.96
C SER A 144 10.79 -10.29 21.54
N PHE A 145 9.76 -10.75 20.85
CA PHE A 145 9.76 -11.15 19.44
C PHE A 145 8.30 -11.31 18.97
N VAL A 146 8.07 -11.29 17.66
CA VAL A 146 6.77 -11.58 17.04
C VAL A 146 6.88 -12.85 16.21
N PRO A 147 6.19 -13.94 16.59
CA PRO A 147 6.14 -15.17 15.78
C PRO A 147 5.51 -14.88 14.41
N ARG A 148 6.20 -15.28 13.35
CA ARG A 148 5.72 -15.16 11.96
C ARG A 148 5.28 -16.50 11.37
N TRP A 149 5.92 -17.58 11.80
CA TRP A 149 5.63 -18.92 11.30
C TRP A 149 6.04 -19.98 12.32
N LYS A 150 5.31 -21.10 12.38
CA LYS A 150 5.70 -22.29 13.14
C LYS A 150 5.44 -23.53 12.28
N PRO A 151 6.18 -24.64 12.46
CA PRO A 151 5.86 -25.89 11.78
C PRO A 151 4.41 -26.31 12.05
N PRO A 152 3.70 -26.89 11.05
CA PRO A 152 2.29 -27.27 11.20
C PRO A 152 2.02 -28.22 12.37
N PHE A 153 2.98 -29.08 12.71
CA PHE A 153 2.87 -30.03 13.83
C PHE A 153 3.05 -29.39 15.20
N ILE A 154 3.52 -28.14 15.32
CA ILE A 154 3.60 -27.43 16.61
C ILE A 154 2.21 -26.88 16.96
N SER A 155 1.57 -27.39 18.01
CA SER A 155 0.19 -27.00 18.35
C SER A 155 0.08 -25.59 18.94
N ASN A 156 1.03 -25.20 19.77
CA ASN A 156 1.05 -23.92 20.47
C ASN A 156 2.48 -23.44 20.69
N LEU A 157 2.68 -22.12 20.73
CA LEU A 157 3.96 -21.52 21.03
C LEU A 157 4.21 -21.59 22.54
N ALA A 158 5.25 -22.32 22.92
CA ALA A 158 5.68 -22.47 24.31
C ALA A 158 7.21 -22.57 24.34
N ALA A 159 7.81 -22.08 25.42
CA ALA A 159 9.25 -22.07 25.63
C ALA A 159 9.78 -23.48 25.99
N GLU A 160 9.68 -24.42 25.06
CA GLU A 160 9.81 -25.87 25.32
C GLU A 160 10.73 -26.60 24.34
N ASP A 161 11.23 -25.92 23.30
CA ASP A 161 12.12 -26.50 22.27
C ASP A 161 11.61 -27.86 21.76
N ARG A 162 10.41 -27.86 21.18
CA ARG A 162 9.66 -29.08 20.86
C ARG A 162 10.25 -29.87 19.69
N CYS A 163 10.79 -29.16 18.70
CA CYS A 163 11.32 -29.74 17.46
C CYS A 163 12.77 -29.35 17.15
N HIS A 164 13.34 -28.41 17.90
CA HIS A 164 14.64 -27.81 17.64
C HIS A 164 14.77 -27.23 16.23
N LEU A 165 13.91 -26.26 15.93
CA LEU A 165 14.03 -25.44 14.73
C LEU A 165 15.30 -24.61 14.87
N ASN A 166 16.30 -24.87 14.02
CA ASN A 166 17.67 -24.40 14.24
C ASN A 166 18.33 -23.76 13.01
N GLY A 167 17.66 -23.79 11.85
CA GLY A 167 18.18 -23.17 10.64
C GLY A 167 17.10 -22.66 9.70
N MET A 168 17.49 -21.71 8.84
CA MET A 168 16.64 -21.00 7.89
C MET A 168 17.43 -20.64 6.62
N ALA A 169 16.84 -20.96 5.47
CA ALA A 169 17.31 -20.54 4.16
C ALA A 169 16.37 -19.49 3.58
N LEU A 170 16.94 -18.39 3.11
CA LEU A 170 16.21 -17.38 2.34
C LEU A 170 16.20 -17.75 0.85
N HIS A 171 15.10 -17.48 0.16
CA HIS A 171 15.00 -17.59 -1.29
C HIS A 171 13.94 -16.63 -1.82
N GLY A 172 14.26 -15.87 -2.88
CA GLY A 172 13.35 -14.88 -3.44
C GLY A 172 12.97 -13.77 -2.45
N GLY A 173 13.90 -13.38 -1.56
CA GLY A 173 13.68 -12.31 -0.59
C GLY A 173 12.83 -12.69 0.63
N GLN A 174 12.60 -13.98 0.91
CA GLN A 174 11.79 -14.44 2.05
C GLN A 174 12.33 -15.76 2.64
N PRO A 175 11.98 -16.12 3.89
CA PRO A 175 12.29 -17.44 4.44
C PRO A 175 11.57 -18.52 3.65
N ARG A 176 12.32 -19.49 3.12
CA ARG A 176 11.77 -20.54 2.27
C ARG A 176 11.93 -21.93 2.84
N TYR A 177 13.06 -22.23 3.45
CA TYR A 177 13.29 -23.55 4.04
C TYR A 177 13.79 -23.41 5.47
N VAL A 178 13.45 -24.36 6.33
CA VAL A 178 13.97 -24.45 7.69
C VAL A 178 14.45 -25.86 7.99
N THR A 179 15.41 -25.99 8.90
CA THR A 179 15.80 -27.28 9.46
C THR A 179 15.21 -27.46 10.84
N VAL A 180 14.74 -28.68 11.12
CA VAL A 180 14.32 -29.14 12.46
C VAL A 180 15.00 -30.46 12.77
N MET A 181 15.24 -30.76 14.04
CA MET A 181 15.85 -32.04 14.45
C MET A 181 14.84 -33.19 14.51
N ALA A 182 13.56 -32.90 14.67
CA ALA A 182 12.47 -33.89 14.55
C ALA A 182 11.12 -33.22 14.29
N GLU A 183 10.21 -33.94 13.62
CA GLU A 183 8.78 -33.59 13.54
C GLU A 183 8.09 -33.89 14.89
N SER A 184 8.40 -33.11 15.93
CA SER A 184 7.96 -33.32 17.30
C SER A 184 7.21 -32.11 17.87
N ASN A 185 6.12 -32.38 18.60
CA ASN A 185 5.36 -31.38 19.35
C ASN A 185 5.47 -31.58 20.89
N THR A 186 6.39 -32.42 21.34
CA THR A 186 6.62 -32.69 22.78
C THR A 186 7.82 -31.87 23.25
N PRO A 187 7.81 -31.30 24.47
CA PRO A 187 8.98 -30.60 25.02
C PRO A 187 10.26 -31.45 24.90
N GLY A 188 11.26 -30.93 24.18
CA GLY A 188 12.51 -31.65 23.92
C GLY A 188 12.38 -32.99 23.16
N GLY A 189 11.25 -33.23 22.48
CA GLY A 189 10.94 -34.54 21.85
C GLY A 189 11.84 -34.93 20.68
N TRP A 190 12.68 -34.03 20.20
CA TRP A 190 13.73 -34.32 19.21
C TRP A 190 14.94 -35.08 19.78
N ARG A 191 15.18 -35.03 21.10
CA ARG A 191 16.41 -35.57 21.72
C ARG A 191 16.62 -37.08 21.52
N PRO A 192 15.59 -37.96 21.61
CA PRO A 192 15.77 -39.39 21.43
C PRO A 192 16.11 -39.78 19.99
N THR A 193 15.61 -39.03 19.00
CA THR A 193 15.68 -39.38 17.58
C THR A 193 16.66 -38.54 16.77
N LYS A 194 17.36 -37.59 17.40
CA LYS A 194 18.31 -36.63 16.80
C LYS A 194 19.33 -37.18 15.80
N ALA A 195 19.65 -38.47 15.86
CA ALA A 195 20.57 -39.13 14.93
C ALA A 195 19.96 -39.43 13.56
N THR A 196 18.63 -39.43 13.42
CA THR A 196 17.95 -39.88 12.18
C THR A 196 16.69 -39.10 11.81
N SER A 197 16.06 -38.36 12.73
CA SER A 197 14.76 -37.71 12.48
C SER A 197 14.83 -36.30 11.88
N GLY A 198 16.04 -35.77 11.65
CA GLY A 198 16.18 -34.42 11.15
C GLY A 198 15.59 -34.26 9.77
N CYS A 199 14.92 -33.12 9.53
CA CYS A 199 14.30 -32.84 8.24
C CYS A 199 14.40 -31.36 7.86
N ILE A 200 14.15 -31.11 6.58
CA ILE A 200 14.00 -29.78 6.00
C ILE A 200 12.53 -29.57 5.69
N LEU A 201 11.95 -28.47 6.16
CA LEU A 201 10.59 -28.05 5.87
C LEU A 201 10.60 -26.90 4.87
N ASP A 202 9.64 -26.90 3.95
CA ASP A 202 9.29 -25.75 3.16
C ASP A 202 8.34 -24.84 3.96
N VAL A 203 8.70 -23.58 4.12
CA VAL A 203 7.97 -22.63 4.97
C VAL A 203 6.61 -22.28 4.39
N ALA A 204 6.50 -22.15 3.06
CA ALA A 204 5.28 -21.70 2.40
C ALA A 204 4.19 -22.77 2.43
N SER A 205 4.57 -24.04 2.21
CA SER A 205 3.64 -25.17 2.23
C SER A 205 3.52 -25.82 3.62
N GLY A 206 4.55 -25.71 4.46
CA GLY A 206 4.67 -26.46 5.70
C GLY A 206 5.08 -27.93 5.51
N GLU A 207 5.33 -28.36 4.27
CA GLU A 207 5.63 -29.75 3.93
C GLU A 207 7.12 -30.09 4.14
N VAL A 208 7.39 -31.38 4.35
CA VAL A 208 8.77 -31.88 4.45
C VAL A 208 9.36 -32.10 3.07
N VAL A 209 10.49 -31.45 2.81
CA VAL A 209 11.28 -31.59 1.58
C VAL A 209 12.14 -32.85 1.62
N THR A 210 12.89 -33.03 2.73
CA THR A 210 13.82 -34.16 2.90
C THR A 210 13.90 -34.57 4.37
N ARG A 211 14.00 -35.86 4.64
CA ARG A 211 14.16 -36.47 5.98
C ARG A 211 15.47 -37.24 6.10
N GLY A 212 15.78 -37.70 7.30
CA GLY A 212 16.87 -38.67 7.53
C GLY A 212 18.20 -38.03 7.94
N PHE A 213 18.21 -36.74 8.27
CA PHE A 213 19.42 -36.06 8.70
C PHE A 213 19.74 -36.34 10.17
N ALA A 214 21.03 -36.38 10.50
CA ALA A 214 21.50 -36.34 11.87
C ALA A 214 21.77 -34.87 12.22
N MET A 215 20.85 -34.25 12.97
CA MET A 215 20.98 -32.85 13.41
C MET A 215 21.32 -31.87 12.26
N PRO A 216 20.41 -31.64 11.29
CA PRO A 216 20.67 -30.77 10.14
C PRO A 216 20.79 -29.29 10.56
N HIS A 217 21.69 -28.53 9.92
CA HIS A 217 21.92 -27.11 10.20
C HIS A 217 22.09 -26.27 8.93
N SER A 218 21.91 -24.96 9.11
CA SER A 218 22.29 -23.90 8.15
C SER A 218 21.91 -24.20 6.70
N PRO A 219 20.63 -24.43 6.41
CA PRO A 219 20.20 -24.60 5.03
C PRO A 219 20.45 -23.30 4.26
N ARG A 220 20.86 -23.40 2.99
CA ARG A 220 21.08 -22.24 2.11
C ARG A 220 20.56 -22.55 0.72
N VAL A 221 19.93 -21.57 0.06
CA VAL A 221 19.68 -21.66 -1.38
C VAL A 221 20.79 -20.89 -2.08
N HIS A 222 21.60 -21.60 -2.86
CA HIS A 222 22.74 -21.03 -3.58
C HIS A 222 22.83 -21.64 -4.97
N ASP A 223 22.99 -20.78 -5.97
CA ASP A 223 23.04 -21.14 -7.40
C ASP A 223 21.87 -22.06 -7.83
N GLY A 224 20.66 -21.74 -7.37
CA GLY A 224 19.44 -22.51 -7.67
C GLY A 224 19.29 -23.85 -6.93
N HIS A 225 20.27 -24.24 -6.11
CA HIS A 225 20.27 -25.50 -5.36
C HIS A 225 20.03 -25.25 -3.87
N LEU A 226 19.38 -26.21 -3.21
CA LEU A 226 19.21 -26.21 -1.75
C LEU A 226 20.34 -27.02 -1.11
N TRP A 227 21.11 -26.38 -0.25
CA TRP A 227 22.24 -26.95 0.46
C TRP A 227 21.91 -27.07 1.94
N VAL A 228 22.46 -28.08 2.61
CA VAL A 228 22.30 -28.28 4.05
C VAL A 228 23.55 -28.92 4.66
N LEU A 229 23.81 -28.62 5.92
CA LEU A 229 24.80 -29.32 6.72
C LEU A 229 24.12 -30.48 7.46
N ASP A 230 24.52 -31.72 7.17
CA ASP A 230 24.12 -32.89 7.97
C ASP A 230 25.18 -33.11 9.06
N SER A 231 25.04 -32.32 10.12
CA SER A 231 26.08 -32.05 11.11
C SER A 231 26.48 -33.24 11.94
N GLY A 232 25.54 -34.13 12.24
CA GLY A 232 25.79 -35.38 12.94
C GLY A 232 26.61 -36.39 12.13
N HIS A 233 26.82 -36.14 10.83
CA HIS A 233 27.73 -36.86 9.96
C HIS A 233 28.95 -36.03 9.49
N GLY A 234 28.98 -34.73 9.83
CA GLY A 234 30.06 -33.81 9.43
C GLY A 234 30.13 -33.57 7.93
N ARG A 235 29.00 -33.45 7.24
CA ARG A 235 28.96 -33.34 5.76
C ARG A 235 28.11 -32.18 5.26
N LEU A 236 28.58 -31.57 4.16
CA LEU A 236 27.80 -30.69 3.30
C LEU A 236 27.03 -31.56 2.30
N SER A 237 25.73 -31.34 2.15
CA SER A 237 24.88 -32.06 1.19
C SER A 237 24.09 -31.07 0.33
N VAL A 238 23.79 -31.48 -0.90
CA VAL A 238 22.87 -30.79 -1.81
C VAL A 238 21.58 -31.59 -1.92
N ILE A 239 20.45 -30.90 -2.00
CA ILE A 239 19.12 -31.51 -2.07
C ILE A 239 18.61 -31.45 -3.50
N ASP A 240 18.32 -32.61 -4.07
CA ASP A 240 17.48 -32.69 -5.26
C ASP A 240 16.02 -32.47 -4.84
N ARG A 241 15.50 -31.29 -5.17
CA ARG A 241 14.14 -30.87 -4.81
C ARG A 241 13.05 -31.70 -5.47
N ALA A 242 13.32 -32.35 -6.61
CA ALA A 242 12.33 -33.15 -7.31
C ALA A 242 12.14 -34.52 -6.64
N SER A 243 13.24 -35.15 -6.22
CA SER A 243 13.21 -36.47 -5.58
C SER A 243 13.19 -36.43 -4.05
N GLY A 244 13.52 -35.27 -3.45
CA GLY A 244 13.73 -35.12 -2.01
C GLY A 244 15.01 -35.79 -1.51
N ARG A 245 15.88 -36.27 -2.41
CA ARG A 245 17.14 -36.96 -2.07
C ARG A 245 18.21 -35.95 -1.64
N ALA A 246 18.96 -36.28 -0.59
CA ALA A 246 20.16 -35.56 -0.18
C ALA A 246 21.41 -36.27 -0.69
N ASP A 247 22.20 -35.57 -1.50
CA ASP A 247 23.46 -36.06 -2.04
C ASP A 247 24.64 -35.41 -1.28
N PRO A 248 25.52 -36.20 -0.62
CA PRO A 248 26.67 -35.66 0.09
C PRO A 248 27.70 -35.11 -0.90
N VAL A 249 28.18 -33.90 -0.66
CA VAL A 249 29.14 -33.20 -1.51
C VAL A 249 30.54 -33.17 -0.90
N ALA A 250 30.64 -32.96 0.42
CA ALA A 250 31.93 -32.94 1.11
C ALA A 250 31.81 -33.47 2.54
N HIS A 251 32.84 -34.16 3.01
CA HIS A 251 33.01 -34.53 4.41
C HIS A 251 34.07 -33.65 5.06
N LEU A 252 33.77 -33.14 6.24
CA LEU A 252 34.63 -32.25 7.01
C LEU A 252 34.96 -32.85 8.38
N PRO A 253 36.16 -32.59 8.92
CA PRO A 253 36.62 -33.22 10.16
C PRO A 253 36.06 -32.50 11.40
N GLY A 254 34.74 -32.31 11.49
CA GLY A 254 34.12 -31.59 12.60
C GLY A 254 32.59 -31.59 12.50
N TYR A 255 31.93 -31.27 13.62
CA TYR A 255 30.49 -31.05 13.62
C TYR A 255 30.19 -29.75 12.87
N THR A 256 29.59 -29.87 11.68
CA THR A 256 29.43 -28.75 10.74
C THR A 256 28.32 -27.81 11.19
N ARG A 257 28.58 -26.51 11.28
CA ARG A 257 27.58 -25.50 11.65
C ARG A 257 27.98 -24.13 11.12
N GLY A 258 27.01 -23.36 10.63
CA GLY A 258 27.29 -22.13 9.90
C GLY A 258 27.72 -22.45 8.47
N LEU A 259 26.95 -21.96 7.51
CA LEU A 259 27.19 -22.15 6.08
C LEU A 259 26.95 -20.83 5.36
N SER A 260 27.95 -20.34 4.65
CA SER A 260 27.82 -19.17 3.79
C SER A 260 28.55 -19.42 2.46
N PHE A 261 28.12 -18.74 1.40
CA PHE A 261 28.59 -18.97 0.04
C PHE A 261 29.16 -17.70 -0.57
N TYR A 262 30.22 -17.85 -1.36
CA TYR A 262 30.70 -16.81 -2.28
C TYR A 262 31.24 -17.45 -3.55
N GLY A 263 30.59 -17.17 -4.67
CA GLY A 263 30.86 -17.89 -5.92
C GLY A 263 30.71 -19.41 -5.75
N PRO A 264 31.66 -20.24 -6.21
CA PRO A 264 31.60 -21.70 -6.07
C PRO A 264 32.11 -22.22 -4.72
N TYR A 265 32.35 -21.34 -3.73
CA TYR A 265 32.97 -21.73 -2.46
C TYR A 265 31.96 -21.69 -1.31
N ALA A 266 31.90 -22.80 -0.57
CA ALA A 266 31.17 -22.92 0.68
C ALA A 266 32.13 -22.73 1.87
N PHE A 267 31.80 -21.78 2.74
CA PHE A 267 32.51 -21.50 3.99
C PHE A 267 31.73 -22.15 5.13
N ILE A 268 32.36 -23.11 5.80
CA ILE A 268 31.69 -24.02 6.74
C ILE A 268 32.38 -23.97 8.09
N GLY A 269 31.62 -23.66 9.14
CA GLY A 269 32.11 -23.75 10.51
C GLY A 269 32.15 -25.19 11.02
N LEU A 270 33.13 -25.49 11.85
CA LEU A 270 33.40 -26.81 12.40
C LEU A 270 33.54 -26.70 13.91
N SER A 271 32.92 -27.62 14.63
CA SER A 271 32.98 -27.70 16.09
C SER A 271 33.50 -29.05 16.57
N ARG A 272 34.17 -29.05 17.72
CA ARG A 272 34.38 -30.25 18.54
C ARG A 272 33.10 -30.50 19.33
N ILE A 273 32.76 -31.76 19.59
CA ILE A 273 31.62 -32.13 20.43
C ILE A 273 32.11 -32.68 21.77
N ARG A 274 31.39 -32.36 22.84
CA ARG A 274 31.60 -32.93 24.18
C ARG A 274 30.60 -34.06 24.42
N GLU A 275 31.02 -35.10 25.14
CA GLU A 275 30.14 -36.19 25.56
C GLU A 275 29.15 -35.67 26.61
N THR A 276 28.03 -35.13 26.12
CA THR A 276 26.90 -34.58 26.88
C THR A 276 25.61 -35.20 26.36
N SER A 277 24.52 -35.08 27.11
CA SER A 277 23.20 -35.64 26.75
C SER A 277 22.69 -35.18 25.37
N VAL A 278 23.16 -34.03 24.88
CA VAL A 278 22.78 -33.45 23.58
C VAL A 278 23.48 -34.12 22.39
N PHE A 279 24.71 -34.60 22.53
CA PHE A 279 25.49 -35.20 21.43
C PHE A 279 25.64 -36.73 21.54
N GLY A 280 25.05 -37.35 22.56
CA GLY A 280 25.04 -38.81 22.69
C GLY A 280 24.26 -39.50 21.56
N GLY A 281 24.88 -40.49 20.90
CA GLY A 281 24.23 -41.36 19.91
C GLY A 281 24.19 -40.84 18.47
N ILE A 282 24.92 -39.77 18.13
CA ILE A 282 25.07 -39.32 16.73
C ILE A 282 26.32 -39.92 16.06
N PRO A 283 26.32 -40.15 14.73
CA PRO A 283 27.39 -40.89 14.04
C PRO A 283 28.80 -40.31 14.21
N ILE A 284 28.95 -38.99 14.12
CA ILE A 284 30.25 -38.31 14.21
C ILE A 284 30.92 -38.45 15.60
N ALA A 285 30.15 -38.80 16.64
CA ALA A 285 30.69 -39.02 17.99
C ALA A 285 31.67 -40.20 18.07
N ALA A 286 31.59 -41.16 17.15
CA ALA A 286 32.55 -42.27 17.06
C ALA A 286 33.98 -41.80 16.77
N HIS A 287 34.15 -40.60 16.19
CA HIS A 287 35.44 -40.03 15.82
C HIS A 287 35.80 -38.78 16.62
N ARG A 288 35.25 -38.63 17.84
CA ARG A 288 35.33 -37.40 18.65
C ARG A 288 36.74 -36.82 18.81
N GLU A 289 37.75 -37.67 19.04
CA GLU A 289 39.14 -37.26 19.30
C GLU A 289 39.80 -36.65 18.05
N GLN A 290 39.24 -36.92 16.87
CA GLN A 290 39.77 -36.46 15.58
C GLN A 290 39.12 -35.15 15.12
N LEU A 291 38.05 -34.70 15.80
CA LEU A 291 37.29 -33.53 15.39
C LEU A 291 38.08 -32.23 15.61
N LYS A 292 37.97 -31.35 14.62
CA LYS A 292 38.59 -30.04 14.57
C LYS A 292 37.52 -28.97 14.80
N CYS A 293 37.93 -27.89 15.45
CA CYS A 293 37.13 -26.67 15.56
C CYS A 293 37.75 -25.61 14.67
N GLY A 294 36.97 -24.93 13.82
CA GLY A 294 37.52 -23.98 12.85
C GLY A 294 36.63 -23.72 11.65
N VAL A 295 37.20 -23.18 10.57
CA VAL A 295 36.48 -22.93 9.32
C VAL A 295 37.14 -23.70 8.18
N GLY A 296 36.33 -24.40 7.39
CA GLY A 296 36.75 -25.05 6.13
C GLY A 296 36.15 -24.34 4.92
N ILE A 297 36.92 -24.26 3.83
CA ILE A 297 36.48 -23.71 2.54
C ILE A 297 36.42 -24.86 1.53
N VAL A 298 35.22 -25.18 1.06
CA VAL A 298 34.95 -26.27 0.11
C VAL A 298 34.60 -25.69 -1.26
N ASP A 299 35.22 -26.19 -2.32
CA ASP A 299 34.74 -25.94 -3.69
C ASP A 299 33.60 -26.90 -4.01
N VAL A 300 32.38 -26.38 -4.09
CA VAL A 300 31.18 -27.23 -4.21
C VAL A 300 31.06 -27.92 -5.56
N ARG A 301 31.84 -27.49 -6.57
CA ARG A 301 31.88 -28.15 -7.88
C ARG A 301 32.65 -29.47 -7.83
N THR A 302 33.61 -29.57 -6.90
CA THR A 302 34.51 -30.74 -6.79
C THR A 302 34.35 -31.50 -5.48
N GLY A 303 33.69 -30.91 -4.48
CA GLY A 303 33.57 -31.46 -3.13
C GLY A 303 34.87 -31.41 -2.31
N ARG A 304 35.93 -30.78 -2.83
CA ARG A 304 37.24 -30.74 -2.16
C ARG A 304 37.31 -29.63 -1.13
N LEU A 305 37.83 -29.95 0.05
CA LEU A 305 38.29 -28.98 1.05
C LEU A 305 39.57 -28.32 0.54
N LEU A 306 39.49 -27.04 0.15
CA LEU A 306 40.60 -26.30 -0.43
C LEU A 306 41.52 -25.70 0.61
N ALA A 307 40.95 -25.14 1.67
CA ALA A 307 41.69 -24.45 2.72
C ALA A 307 40.95 -24.57 4.06
N SER A 308 41.69 -24.49 5.16
CA SER A 308 41.10 -24.54 6.50
C SER A 308 41.89 -23.75 7.52
N LEU A 309 41.18 -23.24 8.53
CA LEU A 309 41.75 -22.67 9.76
C LEU A 309 41.20 -23.46 10.93
N TYR A 310 42.06 -24.02 11.77
CA TYR A 310 41.69 -24.80 12.95
C TYR A 310 42.22 -24.19 14.24
N PHE A 311 41.38 -24.10 15.25
CA PHE A 311 41.77 -23.71 16.60
C PHE A 311 42.37 -24.90 17.36
N GLN A 312 43.56 -24.69 17.92
CA GLN A 312 44.26 -25.64 18.76
C GLN A 312 43.84 -25.48 20.23
N SER A 313 43.61 -24.23 20.66
CA SER A 313 43.14 -23.86 22.00
C SER A 313 42.12 -22.71 21.95
N GLY A 314 41.39 -22.52 23.06
CA GLY A 314 40.53 -21.35 23.29
C GLY A 314 39.15 -21.39 22.64
N VAL A 315 39.02 -21.93 21.42
CA VAL A 315 37.74 -22.07 20.71
C VAL A 315 37.47 -23.53 20.39
N THR A 316 36.32 -24.03 20.83
CA THR A 316 35.91 -25.44 20.60
C THR A 316 34.54 -25.58 19.93
N GLU A 317 33.77 -24.49 19.83
CA GLU A 317 32.41 -24.49 19.29
C GLU A 317 32.16 -23.22 18.45
N ILE A 318 31.98 -23.42 17.14
CA ILE A 318 31.56 -22.43 16.15
C ILE A 318 30.08 -22.59 15.84
N PHE A 319 29.37 -21.48 15.73
CA PHE A 319 27.93 -21.47 15.59
C PHE A 319 27.44 -20.97 14.23
N ALA A 320 27.96 -19.84 13.77
CA ALA A 320 27.66 -19.26 12.47
C ALA A 320 28.95 -18.86 11.75
N VAL A 321 28.91 -18.89 10.43
CA VAL A 321 29.96 -18.38 9.54
C VAL A 321 29.26 -17.55 8.49
N GLU A 322 29.61 -16.27 8.38
CA GLU A 322 29.06 -15.36 7.38
C GLU A 322 30.18 -14.68 6.59
N VAL A 323 30.06 -14.65 5.27
CA VAL A 323 31.00 -13.98 4.37
C VAL A 323 30.66 -12.50 4.28
N LEU A 324 31.69 -11.64 4.32
CA LEU A 324 31.60 -10.22 3.99
C LEU A 324 32.24 -9.96 2.60
N PRO A 325 31.43 -9.84 1.54
CA PRO A 325 31.95 -9.59 0.19
C PRO A 325 32.57 -8.20 0.04
N GLY A 326 33.71 -8.12 -0.65
CA GLY A 326 34.38 -6.86 -0.97
C GLY A 326 35.13 -6.22 0.22
N ILE A 327 35.25 -6.91 1.34
CA ILE A 327 35.90 -6.44 2.57
C ILE A 327 36.94 -7.47 2.97
N ARG A 328 38.21 -7.09 3.02
CA ARG A 328 39.34 -7.96 3.34
C ARG A 328 39.69 -7.91 4.81
N CYS A 329 39.61 -6.74 5.45
CA CYS A 329 40.09 -6.53 6.82
C CYS A 329 39.13 -5.63 7.62
N PRO A 330 37.95 -6.14 8.05
CA PRO A 330 37.03 -5.35 8.83
C PRO A 330 37.50 -5.16 10.27
N SER A 331 37.18 -4.00 10.84
CA SER A 331 37.14 -3.77 12.28
C SER A 331 35.71 -3.94 12.78
N ILE A 332 35.53 -4.66 13.88
CA ILE A 332 34.23 -4.86 14.52
C ILE A 332 34.39 -4.55 16.01
N ASN A 333 33.53 -3.67 16.52
CA ASN A 333 33.53 -3.28 17.94
C ASN A 333 32.24 -3.78 18.60
N GLY A 334 32.39 -4.76 19.50
CA GLY A 334 31.27 -5.31 20.26
C GLY A 334 30.67 -4.31 21.26
N PRO A 335 29.58 -4.67 21.94
CA PRO A 335 28.93 -3.82 22.94
C PRO A 335 29.77 -3.57 24.19
N SER A 336 30.81 -4.38 24.44
CA SER A 336 31.65 -4.28 25.62
C SER A 336 33.10 -4.60 25.23
N PRO A 337 33.84 -3.61 24.67
CA PRO A 337 35.17 -3.86 24.16
C PRO A 337 36.09 -4.33 25.29
N GLY A 338 36.50 -5.59 25.22
CA GLY A 338 37.45 -6.19 26.15
C GLY A 338 38.89 -5.70 25.93
N PRO A 339 39.85 -6.10 26.78
CA PRO A 339 41.26 -5.74 26.63
C PRO A 339 41.88 -6.16 25.27
N GLU A 340 41.31 -7.18 24.64
CA GLU A 340 41.75 -7.76 23.37
C GLU A 340 41.16 -7.08 22.11
N GLU A 341 40.15 -6.21 22.25
CA GLU A 341 39.39 -5.60 21.13
C GLU A 341 40.06 -4.37 20.50
N GLY A 342 41.23 -3.96 21.01
CA GLY A 342 41.96 -2.80 20.50
C GLY A 342 41.43 -1.46 21.02
N GLN A 343 41.67 -0.39 20.25
CA GLN A 343 41.33 0.99 20.63
C GLN A 343 39.80 1.17 20.76
N LYS A 344 39.35 1.82 21.84
CA LYS A 344 37.95 2.24 21.97
C LYS A 344 37.63 3.29 20.90
N ILE A 345 36.69 2.97 20.02
CA ILE A 345 36.29 3.83 18.89
C ILE A 345 34.92 4.44 19.18
N TRP A 346 34.85 5.77 19.13
CA TRP A 346 33.60 6.52 19.14
C TRP A 346 33.39 7.19 17.79
N TYR A 347 32.15 7.13 17.29
CA TYR A 347 31.74 7.87 16.10
C TYR A 347 30.74 8.95 16.52
N ALA A 348 31.20 10.20 16.50
CA ALA A 348 30.35 11.37 16.68
C ALA A 348 30.23 12.09 15.33
N PRO A 349 29.06 12.68 15.00
CA PRO A 349 28.99 13.61 13.88
C PRO A 349 30.00 14.74 14.08
N GLY A 350 30.51 15.32 12.99
CA GLY A 350 31.38 16.51 13.03
C GLY A 350 30.75 17.62 13.88
N PRO A 351 31.53 18.62 14.34
CA PRO A 351 31.07 19.61 15.30
C PRO A 351 29.76 20.26 14.83
N VAL A 352 28.66 19.79 15.41
CA VAL A 352 27.37 20.47 15.35
C VAL A 352 27.57 21.73 16.18
N PRO A 353 27.29 22.94 15.67
CA PRO A 353 27.37 24.15 16.47
C PRO A 353 26.55 23.94 17.73
N ILE A 354 27.22 23.83 18.88
CA ILE A 354 26.57 23.62 20.16
C ILE A 354 25.84 24.93 20.46
N GLN A 355 24.53 24.96 20.21
CA GLN A 355 23.66 25.84 20.98
C GLN A 355 23.65 25.29 22.40
N THR A 356 24.40 25.98 23.26
CA THR A 356 24.58 25.67 24.67
C THR A 356 23.23 25.57 25.39
N GLY A 357 22.94 24.39 25.95
CA GLY A 357 22.12 24.28 27.18
C GLY A 357 20.84 23.46 27.13
N VAL A 358 20.87 22.16 26.80
CA VAL A 358 19.73 21.26 27.05
C VAL A 358 20.13 20.10 27.99
N PRO A 359 19.61 20.03 29.24
CA PRO A 359 19.96 18.99 30.22
C PRO A 359 19.55 17.55 29.82
N GLU A 360 20.23 16.52 30.34
CA GLU A 360 19.99 15.07 30.11
C GLU A 360 18.53 14.60 30.39
N GLN A 361 17.80 15.31 31.27
CA GLN A 361 16.38 15.09 31.52
C GLN A 361 15.48 15.50 30.34
N VAL A 362 15.91 16.44 29.51
CA VAL A 362 15.17 16.88 28.33
C VAL A 362 15.30 15.86 27.20
N ASP A 363 16.45 15.20 27.05
CA ASP A 363 16.66 14.16 26.03
C ASP A 363 15.80 12.93 26.26
N SER A 364 15.78 12.41 27.49
CA SER A 364 14.88 11.33 27.89
C SER A 364 13.40 11.72 27.75
N ARG A 365 13.05 12.98 28.05
CA ARG A 365 11.70 13.52 27.85
C ARG A 365 11.31 13.61 26.38
N VAL A 366 12.20 14.06 25.50
CA VAL A 366 11.98 14.12 24.04
C VAL A 366 11.71 12.71 23.50
N GLN A 367 12.53 11.73 23.87
CA GLN A 367 12.36 10.36 23.37
C GLN A 367 11.08 9.69 23.86
N ASN A 368 10.67 9.96 25.10
CA ASN A 368 9.38 9.54 25.63
C ASN A 368 8.22 10.18 24.84
N LEU A 369 8.31 11.48 24.56
CA LEU A 369 7.31 12.20 23.78
C LEU A 369 7.20 11.64 22.35
N VAL A 370 8.31 11.37 21.67
CA VAL A 370 8.29 10.78 20.31
C VAL A 370 7.65 9.39 20.34
N SER A 371 8.05 8.52 21.28
CA SER A 371 7.51 7.15 21.39
C SER A 371 6.01 7.15 21.69
N LYS A 372 5.54 8.05 22.57
CA LYS A 372 4.12 8.27 22.82
C LYS A 372 3.39 8.81 21.58
N GLY A 373 4.01 9.75 20.88
CA GLY A 373 3.48 10.28 19.62
C GLY A 373 3.27 9.17 18.59
N ASP A 374 4.25 8.27 18.45
CA ASP A 374 4.18 7.13 17.54
C ASP A 374 3.10 6.13 17.93
N LEU A 375 2.92 5.87 19.23
CA LEU A 375 1.85 5.02 19.74
C LEU A 375 0.47 5.60 19.43
N HIS A 376 0.24 6.87 19.79
CA HIS A 376 -1.00 7.59 19.49
C HIS A 376 -1.27 7.61 17.98
N ARG A 377 -0.23 7.82 17.15
CA ARG A 377 -0.34 7.78 15.70
C ARG A 377 -0.79 6.40 15.20
N ARG A 378 -0.23 5.30 15.73
CA ARG A 378 -0.64 3.93 15.37
C ARG A 378 -2.09 3.62 15.78
N GLN A 379 -2.57 4.25 16.86
CA GLN A 379 -3.94 4.10 17.35
C GLN A 379 -4.96 5.01 16.63
N GLY A 380 -4.51 5.88 15.73
CA GLY A 380 -5.35 6.88 15.07
C GLY A 380 -5.73 8.06 15.97
N GLU A 381 -5.08 8.21 17.12
CA GLU A 381 -5.30 9.31 18.06
C GLU A 381 -4.49 10.55 17.64
N TRP A 382 -4.86 11.10 16.48
CA TRP A 382 -4.07 12.11 15.78
C TRP A 382 -3.77 13.34 16.65
N ALA A 383 -4.76 13.84 17.40
CA ALA A 383 -4.58 15.04 18.22
C ALA A 383 -3.53 14.84 19.33
N ALA A 384 -3.54 13.68 19.96
CA ALA A 384 -2.58 13.31 20.99
C ALA A 384 -1.17 13.14 20.39
N ALA A 385 -1.06 12.47 19.23
CA ALA A 385 0.20 12.32 18.51
C ALA A 385 0.81 13.67 18.13
N ALA A 386 0.02 14.59 17.57
CA ALA A 386 0.49 15.93 17.22
C ALA A 386 0.94 16.74 18.44
N SER A 387 0.26 16.60 19.59
CA SER A 387 0.68 17.25 20.84
C SER A 387 2.04 16.73 21.29
N CYS A 388 2.24 15.42 21.28
CA CYS A 388 3.51 14.79 21.62
C CYS A 388 4.66 15.25 20.72
N TYR A 389 4.46 15.24 19.40
CA TYR A 389 5.50 15.68 18.46
C TYR A 389 5.78 17.18 18.57
N ARG A 390 4.78 18.04 18.78
CA ARG A 390 5.01 19.48 19.03
C ARG A 390 5.86 19.71 20.27
N GLN A 391 5.56 19.01 21.37
CA GLN A 391 6.36 19.11 22.59
C GLN A 391 7.79 18.59 22.38
N ALA A 392 7.97 17.51 21.63
CA ALA A 392 9.29 17.00 21.28
C ALA A 392 10.09 18.03 20.48
N LEU A 393 9.47 18.66 19.48
CA LEU A 393 10.11 19.70 18.64
C LEU A 393 10.36 21.02 19.38
N GLN A 394 9.53 21.37 20.38
CA GLN A 394 9.79 22.52 21.25
C GLN A 394 11.04 22.31 22.11
N LEU A 395 11.26 21.08 22.58
CA LEU A 395 12.44 20.71 23.36
C LEU A 395 13.68 20.50 22.47
N ARG A 396 13.49 19.98 21.26
CA ARG A 396 14.55 19.77 20.27
C ARG A 396 14.05 20.04 18.84
N PRO A 397 14.30 21.24 18.28
CA PRO A 397 13.79 21.62 16.96
C PRO A 397 14.40 20.88 15.76
N GLN A 398 15.63 20.36 15.89
CA GLN A 398 16.39 19.76 14.79
C GLN A 398 16.09 18.25 14.62
N MET A 399 14.82 17.89 14.38
CA MET A 399 14.39 16.50 14.22
C MET A 399 13.49 16.34 12.97
N PRO A 400 14.07 16.15 11.77
CA PRO A 400 13.30 16.15 10.51
C PRO A 400 12.27 15.01 10.41
N ASP A 401 12.57 13.83 10.96
CA ASP A 401 11.61 12.72 11.02
C ASP A 401 10.41 13.03 11.92
N VAL A 402 10.64 13.66 13.08
CA VAL A 402 9.55 14.07 13.99
C VAL A 402 8.74 15.21 13.38
N ALA A 403 9.40 16.15 12.69
CA ALA A 403 8.71 17.19 11.94
C ALA A 403 7.88 16.60 10.78
N ARG A 404 8.42 15.61 10.06
CA ARG A 404 7.68 14.87 9.03
C ARG A 404 6.44 14.19 9.63
N ASP A 405 6.59 13.51 10.77
CA ASP A 405 5.50 12.77 11.41
C ASP A 405 4.46 13.71 12.03
N LEU A 406 4.87 14.86 12.56
CA LEU A 406 3.96 15.94 12.94
C LEU A 406 3.18 16.44 11.72
N GLY A 407 3.85 16.74 10.61
CA GLY A 407 3.20 17.15 9.37
C GLY A 407 2.21 16.10 8.87
N TYR A 408 2.57 14.81 8.96
CA TYR A 408 1.71 13.70 8.55
C TYR A 408 0.45 13.61 9.42
N VAL A 409 0.61 13.68 10.74
CA VAL A 409 -0.52 13.64 11.66
C VAL A 409 -1.42 14.87 11.53
N LEU A 410 -0.86 16.04 11.23
CA LEU A 410 -1.65 17.25 10.94
C LEU A 410 -2.42 17.11 9.62
N HIS A 411 -1.81 16.45 8.63
CA HIS A 411 -2.48 16.13 7.38
C HIS A 411 -3.71 15.22 7.62
N GLU A 412 -3.55 14.14 8.39
CA GLU A 412 -4.66 13.23 8.76
C GLU A 412 -5.76 13.92 9.60
N GLN A 413 -5.43 15.00 10.31
CA GLN A 413 -6.41 15.86 11.01
C GLN A 413 -7.16 16.84 10.08
N GLY A 414 -6.84 16.89 8.79
CA GLY A 414 -7.34 17.91 7.86
C GLY A 414 -6.75 19.31 8.10
N ARG A 415 -5.68 19.44 8.89
CA ARG A 415 -5.01 20.72 9.20
C ARG A 415 -3.93 21.02 8.14
N TYR A 416 -4.35 21.09 6.89
CA TYR A 416 -3.47 21.17 5.72
C TYR A 416 -2.48 22.35 5.77
N GLY A 417 -2.93 23.53 6.21
CA GLY A 417 -2.08 24.72 6.31
C GLY A 417 -0.93 24.57 7.33
N GLU A 418 -1.22 23.97 8.49
CA GLU A 418 -0.19 23.70 9.50
C GLU A 418 0.73 22.57 9.08
N ALA A 419 0.20 21.52 8.45
CA ALA A 419 1.02 20.45 7.89
C ALA A 419 2.03 20.99 6.86
N ALA A 420 1.57 21.87 5.96
CA ALA A 420 2.42 22.52 4.97
C ALA A 420 3.51 23.37 5.63
N ALA A 421 3.17 24.18 6.64
CA ALA A 421 4.14 25.00 7.36
C ALA A 421 5.21 24.16 8.06
N VAL A 422 4.81 23.04 8.68
CA VAL A 422 5.74 22.11 9.33
C VAL A 422 6.68 21.46 8.30
N TYR A 423 6.16 21.01 7.16
CA TYR A 423 6.99 20.44 6.10
C TYR A 423 7.94 21.46 5.48
N GLN A 424 7.47 22.68 5.22
CA GLN A 424 8.30 23.77 4.68
C GLN A 424 9.44 24.11 5.63
N GLU A 425 9.18 24.25 6.93
CA GLU A 425 10.22 24.54 7.92
C GLU A 425 11.22 23.38 8.05
N ALA A 426 10.73 22.14 8.04
CA ALA A 426 11.59 20.96 8.04
C ALA A 426 12.51 20.93 6.80
N LEU A 427 11.99 21.24 5.61
CA LEU A 427 12.78 21.30 4.36
C LEU A 427 13.67 22.53 4.27
N ARG A 428 13.35 23.63 4.97
CA ARG A 428 14.24 24.79 5.10
C ARG A 428 15.50 24.42 5.88
N LEU A 429 15.35 23.62 6.93
CA LEU A 429 16.47 23.13 7.75
C LEU A 429 17.18 21.92 7.12
N PHE A 430 16.45 21.05 6.44
CA PHE A 430 16.92 19.79 5.88
C PHE A 430 16.40 19.64 4.43
N PRO A 431 16.99 20.36 3.46
CA PRO A 431 16.48 20.42 2.08
C PRO A 431 16.48 19.06 1.37
N ASP A 432 17.39 18.17 1.76
CA ASP A 432 17.58 16.88 1.09
C ASP A 432 16.82 15.72 1.78
N HIS A 433 15.91 16.02 2.71
CA HIS A 433 15.17 14.99 3.44
C HIS A 433 14.04 14.37 2.59
N VAL A 434 14.40 13.35 1.81
CA VAL A 434 13.53 12.64 0.84
C VAL A 434 12.16 12.25 1.40
N SER A 435 12.10 11.73 2.63
CA SER A 435 10.82 11.32 3.22
C SER A 435 9.89 12.50 3.54
N THR A 436 10.43 13.69 3.83
CA THR A 436 9.64 14.92 3.95
C THR A 436 9.21 15.43 2.59
N LEU A 437 10.09 15.42 1.57
CA LEU A 437 9.74 15.79 0.20
C LEU A 437 8.58 14.96 -0.34
N LEU A 438 8.63 13.63 -0.15
CA LEU A 438 7.57 12.69 -0.51
C LEU A 438 6.24 13.06 0.18
N ARG A 439 6.26 13.27 1.50
CA ARG A 439 5.05 13.55 2.28
C ARG A 439 4.48 14.93 1.98
N TYR A 440 5.33 15.93 1.77
CA TYR A 440 4.90 17.26 1.36
C TYR A 440 4.31 17.24 -0.05
N GLY A 441 4.93 16.52 -0.99
CA GLY A 441 4.36 16.28 -2.32
C GLY A 441 2.95 15.66 -2.26
N ASN A 442 2.73 14.68 -1.39
CA ASN A 442 1.40 14.08 -1.20
C ASN A 442 0.37 15.09 -0.68
N LEU A 443 0.74 15.88 0.34
CA LEU A 443 -0.11 16.95 0.87
C LEU A 443 -0.47 17.97 -0.24
N LEU A 444 0.49 18.32 -1.09
CA LEU A 444 0.31 19.28 -2.18
C LEU A 444 -0.60 18.73 -3.29
N ARG A 445 -0.46 17.45 -3.64
CA ARG A 445 -1.34 16.77 -4.61
C ARG A 445 -2.78 16.73 -4.11
N ASP A 446 -2.98 16.53 -2.81
CA ASP A 446 -4.30 16.48 -2.20
C ASP A 446 -4.90 17.91 -2.04
N ALA A 447 -4.08 18.96 -2.16
CA ALA A 447 -4.51 20.35 -2.12
C ALA A 447 -4.92 20.87 -3.53
N PRO A 448 -5.95 21.72 -3.62
CA PRO A 448 -6.40 22.26 -4.90
C PRO A 448 -5.32 23.15 -5.54
N GLN A 449 -5.07 22.95 -6.83
CA GLN A 449 -4.18 23.79 -7.67
C GLN A 449 -2.69 23.82 -7.26
N ARG A 450 -2.20 22.85 -6.47
CA ARG A 450 -0.78 22.79 -6.06
C ARG A 450 0.00 21.61 -6.67
N ASN A 451 -0.49 21.08 -7.78
CA ASN A 451 0.09 19.91 -8.46
C ASN A 451 1.50 20.16 -9.01
N ASP A 452 1.77 21.37 -9.53
CA ASP A 452 3.11 21.71 -10.01
C ASP A 452 4.13 21.75 -8.87
N GLU A 453 3.73 22.26 -7.69
CA GLU A 453 4.54 22.21 -6.48
C GLU A 453 4.75 20.76 -6.02
N ALA A 454 3.72 19.91 -6.09
CA ALA A 454 3.81 18.49 -5.76
C ALA A 454 4.82 17.78 -6.67
N ARG A 455 4.71 18.01 -7.99
CA ARG A 455 5.63 17.49 -9.00
C ARG A 455 7.06 17.95 -8.72
N GLN A 456 7.25 19.21 -8.33
CA GLN A 456 8.56 19.73 -7.96
C GLN A 456 9.13 19.01 -6.73
N GLN A 457 8.33 18.73 -5.69
CA GLN A 457 8.82 18.00 -4.52
C GLN A 457 9.19 16.56 -4.87
N TYR A 458 8.36 15.89 -5.68
CA TYR A 458 8.68 14.54 -6.14
C TYR A 458 9.95 14.52 -7.00
N GLY A 459 10.10 15.48 -7.91
CA GLY A 459 11.29 15.64 -8.75
C GLY A 459 12.56 15.84 -7.92
N LYS A 460 12.56 16.78 -6.97
CA LYS A 460 13.68 16.97 -6.02
C LYS A 460 14.01 15.70 -5.25
N GLY A 461 12.98 14.99 -4.78
CA GLY A 461 13.17 13.71 -4.11
C GLY A 461 13.87 12.68 -4.99
N LEU A 462 13.50 12.61 -6.27
CA LEU A 462 14.10 11.70 -7.26
C LEU A 462 15.49 12.15 -7.73
N GLU A 463 15.83 13.44 -7.67
CA GLU A 463 17.20 13.92 -7.87
C GLU A 463 18.14 13.41 -6.78
N ILE A 464 17.65 13.29 -5.54
CA ILE A 464 18.42 12.82 -4.38
C ILE A 464 18.45 11.29 -4.30
N ASP A 465 17.31 10.63 -4.49
CA ASP A 465 17.16 9.17 -4.51
C ASP A 465 16.40 8.73 -5.78
N PRO A 466 17.12 8.54 -6.91
CA PRO A 466 16.51 8.13 -8.18
C PRO A 466 15.88 6.74 -8.15
N SER A 467 16.15 5.92 -7.13
CA SER A 467 15.61 4.56 -7.01
C SER A 467 14.35 4.47 -6.15
N ASN A 468 13.87 5.60 -5.65
CA ASN A 468 12.78 5.63 -4.68
C ASN A 468 11.43 5.24 -5.30
N THR A 469 10.97 4.03 -5.00
CA THR A 469 9.72 3.48 -5.55
C THR A 469 8.48 4.28 -5.16
N PHE A 470 8.45 4.86 -3.95
CA PHE A 470 7.30 5.65 -3.49
C PHE A 470 7.19 6.98 -4.24
N LEU A 471 8.33 7.64 -4.50
CA LEU A 471 8.35 8.87 -5.30
C LEU A 471 7.91 8.59 -6.74
N HIS A 472 8.43 7.53 -7.36
CA HIS A 472 8.01 7.11 -8.69
C HIS A 472 6.51 6.78 -8.76
N SER A 473 5.99 5.99 -7.82
CA SER A 473 4.57 5.65 -7.76
C SER A 473 3.66 6.87 -7.56
N ASN A 474 4.04 7.80 -6.66
CA ASN A 474 3.23 8.98 -6.39
C ASN A 474 3.28 10.01 -7.53
N LEU A 475 4.43 10.16 -8.20
CA LEU A 475 4.54 10.97 -9.40
C LEU A 475 3.73 10.36 -10.56
N ALA A 476 3.78 9.04 -10.73
CA ALA A 476 2.98 8.35 -11.74
C ALA A 476 1.47 8.55 -11.49
N GLN A 477 1.02 8.48 -10.24
CA GLN A 477 -0.37 8.77 -9.89
C GLN A 477 -0.76 10.22 -10.19
N LEU A 478 0.10 11.19 -9.87
CA LEU A 478 -0.14 12.60 -10.20
C LEU A 478 -0.28 12.80 -11.72
N LEU A 479 0.61 12.18 -12.51
CA LEU A 479 0.55 12.22 -13.97
C LEU A 479 -0.72 11.58 -14.52
N CYS A 480 -1.20 10.48 -13.92
CA CYS A 480 -2.51 9.90 -14.26
C CYS A 480 -3.65 10.88 -14.01
N ASP A 481 -3.64 11.57 -12.88
CA ASP A 481 -4.69 12.53 -12.54
C ASP A 481 -4.70 13.71 -13.53
N GLU A 482 -3.53 14.16 -13.98
CA GLU A 482 -3.36 15.19 -15.02
C GLU A 482 -3.66 14.67 -16.44
N GLY A 483 -3.75 13.36 -16.62
CA GLY A 483 -4.03 12.69 -17.89
C GLY A 483 -2.81 12.32 -18.74
N ASP A 484 -1.59 12.54 -18.25
CA ASP A 484 -0.34 12.11 -18.91
C ASP A 484 0.01 10.65 -18.54
N VAL A 485 -0.85 9.74 -18.98
CA VAL A 485 -0.72 8.31 -18.71
C VAL A 485 0.50 7.67 -19.38
N ASP A 486 1.04 8.30 -20.43
CA ASP A 486 2.20 7.79 -21.15
C ASP A 486 3.48 8.03 -20.31
N GLN A 487 3.66 9.22 -19.72
CA GLN A 487 4.73 9.46 -18.73
C GLN A 487 4.50 8.71 -17.42
N ALA A 488 3.25 8.57 -16.97
CA ALA A 488 2.93 7.79 -15.78
C ALA A 488 3.39 6.32 -15.92
N THR A 489 3.26 5.75 -17.13
CA THR A 489 3.74 4.40 -17.43
C THR A 489 5.23 4.25 -17.16
N VAL A 490 6.05 5.21 -17.61
CA VAL A 490 7.52 5.18 -17.40
C VAL A 490 7.86 5.15 -15.91
N HIS A 491 7.21 5.98 -15.09
CA HIS A 491 7.47 6.01 -13.65
C HIS A 491 6.94 4.78 -12.92
N PHE A 492 5.80 4.23 -13.33
CA PHE A 492 5.33 2.95 -12.78
C PHE A 492 6.27 1.80 -13.15
N GLU A 493 6.77 1.75 -14.39
CA GLU A 493 7.76 0.76 -14.81
C GLU A 493 9.05 0.84 -14.00
N GLU A 494 9.55 2.05 -13.72
CA GLU A 494 10.72 2.21 -12.85
C GLU A 494 10.43 1.71 -11.42
N SER A 495 9.29 2.10 -10.84
CA SER A 495 8.89 1.63 -9.52
C SER A 495 8.78 0.10 -9.46
N LEU A 496 8.18 -0.52 -10.48
CA LEU A 496 7.95 -1.96 -10.56
C LEU A 496 9.22 -2.76 -10.84
N ARG A 497 10.21 -2.15 -11.53
CA ARG A 497 11.52 -2.77 -11.76
C ARG A 497 12.27 -2.98 -10.44
N GLN A 498 12.18 -2.01 -9.53
CA GLN A 498 12.84 -2.07 -8.23
C GLN A 498 12.06 -2.92 -7.23
N ASN A 499 10.73 -2.78 -7.19
CA ASN A 499 9.87 -3.53 -6.29
C ASN A 499 8.50 -3.82 -6.92
N PRO A 500 8.27 -5.05 -7.42
CA PRO A 500 6.99 -5.43 -8.01
C PRO A 500 5.95 -5.72 -6.93
N VAL A 501 5.22 -4.69 -6.50
CA VAL A 501 4.12 -4.80 -5.52
C VAL A 501 2.78 -4.94 -6.25
N PRO A 502 1.90 -5.90 -5.87
CA PRO A 502 0.62 -6.12 -6.57
C PRO A 502 -0.26 -4.88 -6.74
N GLY A 503 -0.35 -4.00 -5.73
CA GLY A 503 -1.12 -2.75 -5.85
C GLY A 503 -0.60 -1.81 -6.93
N VAL A 504 0.72 -1.69 -7.06
CA VAL A 504 1.35 -0.87 -8.10
C VAL A 504 1.19 -1.54 -9.47
N GLN A 505 1.29 -2.87 -9.54
CA GLN A 505 1.05 -3.61 -10.78
C GLN A 505 -0.37 -3.41 -11.30
N ILE A 506 -1.36 -3.48 -10.42
CA ILE A 506 -2.77 -3.26 -10.77
C ILE A 506 -3.01 -1.80 -11.14
N ALA A 507 -2.52 -0.84 -10.34
CA ALA A 507 -2.68 0.59 -10.63
C ALA A 507 -2.12 0.97 -12.00
N SER A 508 -0.90 0.51 -12.31
CA SER A 508 -0.26 0.71 -13.62
C SER A 508 -1.04 0.05 -14.76
N ALA A 509 -1.57 -1.15 -14.55
CA ALA A 509 -2.31 -1.88 -15.57
C ALA A 509 -3.63 -1.22 -15.97
N VAL A 510 -4.28 -0.48 -15.07
CA VAL A 510 -5.65 0.02 -15.25
C VAL A 510 -5.78 1.50 -15.59
N MET A 511 -4.67 2.18 -15.86
CA MET A 511 -4.67 3.61 -16.15
C MET A 511 -5.40 3.95 -17.45
N LEU A 512 -6.28 4.95 -17.37
CA LEU A 512 -6.94 5.57 -18.52
C LEU A 512 -6.87 7.09 -18.39
N PRO A 513 -6.65 7.84 -19.49
CA PRO A 513 -6.66 9.29 -19.46
C PRO A 513 -8.11 9.80 -19.33
N PRO A 514 -8.31 10.97 -18.70
CA PRO A 514 -9.60 11.63 -18.64
C PRO A 514 -10.04 12.17 -20.01
N ILE A 515 -9.10 12.56 -20.88
CA ILE A 515 -9.37 13.09 -22.22
C ILE A 515 -8.69 12.19 -23.26
N TYR A 516 -9.50 11.56 -24.12
CA TYR A 516 -9.00 10.78 -25.25
C TYR A 516 -8.71 11.66 -26.46
N LYS A 517 -7.66 11.33 -27.21
CA LYS A 517 -7.25 12.09 -28.41
C LYS A 517 -8.21 11.89 -29.59
N SER A 518 -8.82 10.72 -29.70
CA SER A 518 -9.76 10.34 -30.76
C SER A 518 -10.55 9.09 -30.35
N MET A 519 -11.50 8.66 -31.20
CA MET A 519 -12.17 7.35 -31.03
C MET A 519 -11.21 6.17 -31.09
N GLU A 520 -10.19 6.25 -31.94
CA GLU A 520 -9.18 5.21 -32.10
C GLU A 520 -8.32 5.08 -30.83
N ASP A 521 -7.81 6.20 -30.30
CA ASP A 521 -7.04 6.24 -29.04
C ASP A 521 -7.85 5.69 -27.87
N MET A 522 -9.14 6.03 -27.78
CA MET A 522 -10.03 5.50 -26.75
C MET A 522 -10.19 3.97 -26.86
N THR A 523 -10.41 3.47 -28.08
CA THR A 523 -10.62 2.04 -28.35
C THR A 523 -9.35 1.24 -28.07
N GLU A 524 -8.19 1.73 -28.49
CA GLU A 524 -6.88 1.13 -28.22
C GLU A 524 -6.61 1.04 -26.72
N ARG A 525 -6.82 2.14 -25.99
CA ARG A 525 -6.61 2.18 -24.54
C ARG A 525 -7.55 1.24 -23.79
N ARG A 526 -8.81 1.13 -24.24
CA ARG A 526 -9.76 0.15 -23.69
C ARG A 526 -9.29 -1.29 -23.93
N GLN A 527 -8.85 -1.61 -25.15
CA GLN A 527 -8.35 -2.95 -25.44
C GLN A 527 -7.10 -3.29 -24.63
N ARG A 528 -6.20 -2.31 -24.45
CA ARG A 528 -5.02 -2.43 -23.59
C ARG A 528 -5.40 -2.70 -22.13
N LEU A 529 -6.37 -1.97 -21.59
CA LEU A 529 -6.90 -2.20 -20.24
C LEU A 529 -7.39 -3.65 -20.06
N ILE A 530 -8.24 -4.14 -20.98
CA ILE A 530 -8.78 -5.50 -20.95
C ILE A 530 -7.64 -6.53 -21.01
N ASN A 531 -6.69 -6.34 -21.93
CA ASN A 531 -5.54 -7.23 -22.07
C ASN A 531 -4.68 -7.24 -20.80
N ASN A 532 -4.41 -6.08 -20.21
CA ASN A 532 -3.61 -5.95 -19.00
C ASN A 532 -4.25 -6.68 -17.82
N ILE A 533 -5.57 -6.53 -17.60
CA ILE A 533 -6.30 -7.27 -16.57
C ILE A 533 -6.17 -8.78 -16.78
N SER A 534 -6.36 -9.27 -18.01
CA SER A 534 -6.18 -10.69 -18.32
C SER A 534 -4.75 -11.17 -18.06
N GLN A 535 -3.74 -10.36 -18.36
CA GLN A 535 -2.34 -10.72 -18.10
C GLN A 535 -2.02 -10.75 -16.60
N LEU A 536 -2.56 -9.83 -15.80
CA LEU A 536 -2.41 -9.83 -14.35
C LEU A 536 -3.00 -11.10 -13.74
N GLN A 537 -4.20 -11.50 -14.16
CA GLN A 537 -4.85 -12.74 -13.74
C GLN A 537 -3.98 -13.96 -14.10
N LYS A 538 -3.47 -14.04 -15.34
CA LYS A 538 -2.59 -15.14 -15.79
C LYS A 538 -1.29 -15.25 -14.98
N ARG A 539 -0.78 -14.11 -14.50
CA ARG A 539 0.41 -14.05 -13.64
C ARG A 539 0.11 -14.34 -12.16
N GLY A 540 -1.17 -14.49 -11.79
CA GLY A 540 -1.58 -14.70 -10.40
C GLY A 540 -1.43 -13.46 -9.52
N VAL A 541 -1.43 -12.25 -10.09
CA VAL A 541 -1.40 -11.00 -9.31
C VAL A 541 -2.74 -10.84 -8.61
N MET A 542 -2.71 -10.67 -7.28
CA MET A 542 -3.91 -10.61 -6.45
C MET A 542 -3.66 -9.74 -5.21
N LEU A 543 -4.73 -9.10 -4.71
CA LEU A 543 -4.74 -8.37 -3.45
C LEU A 543 -5.91 -8.82 -2.56
N ASP A 544 -5.73 -8.66 -1.24
CA ASP A 544 -6.79 -8.88 -0.26
C ASP A 544 -7.45 -7.52 0.09
N PRO A 545 -8.66 -7.23 -0.46
CA PRO A 545 -9.35 -5.96 -0.23
C PRO A 545 -9.87 -5.83 1.22
N THR A 546 -9.69 -6.85 2.06
CA THR A 546 -10.04 -6.78 3.48
C THR A 546 -8.93 -6.17 4.35
N ARG A 547 -7.73 -6.04 3.80
CA ARG A 547 -6.53 -5.51 4.46
C ARG A 547 -5.92 -4.34 3.68
N ASP A 548 -5.93 -4.43 2.35
CA ASP A 548 -5.31 -3.46 1.47
C ASP A 548 -6.37 -2.61 0.76
N ILE A 549 -6.11 -1.30 0.65
CA ILE A 549 -6.92 -0.42 -0.20
C ILE A 549 -6.55 -0.72 -1.65
N VAL A 550 -7.53 -1.12 -2.45
CA VAL A 550 -7.31 -1.58 -3.82
C VAL A 550 -7.69 -0.52 -4.88
N PRO A 551 -7.03 -0.50 -6.05
CA PRO A 551 -7.42 0.34 -7.17
C PRO A 551 -8.85 0.05 -7.66
N HIS A 552 -9.50 1.05 -8.25
CA HIS A 552 -10.84 0.95 -8.82
C HIS A 552 -10.89 1.50 -10.26
N LEU A 553 -11.92 1.14 -11.02
CA LEU A 553 -12.11 1.58 -12.40
C LEU A 553 -13.06 2.78 -12.49
N PHE A 554 -12.51 3.99 -12.46
CA PHE A 554 -13.31 5.22 -12.53
C PHE A 554 -13.70 5.62 -13.96
N TYR A 555 -12.76 5.55 -14.91
CA TYR A 555 -12.91 6.14 -16.25
C TYR A 555 -13.60 5.29 -17.34
N PRO A 556 -13.67 3.94 -17.30
CA PRO A 556 -14.29 3.17 -18.38
C PRO A 556 -15.74 3.57 -18.71
N VAL A 557 -16.50 3.97 -17.70
CA VAL A 557 -17.90 4.42 -17.80
C VAL A 557 -18.12 5.55 -18.82
N TYR A 558 -17.10 6.39 -19.07
CA TYR A 558 -17.18 7.51 -20.00
C TYR A 558 -16.89 7.13 -21.46
N GLN A 559 -16.49 5.88 -21.74
CA GLN A 559 -16.15 5.40 -23.08
C GLN A 559 -17.37 4.93 -23.90
N GLY A 560 -18.57 4.92 -23.32
CA GLY A 560 -19.80 4.56 -24.05
C GLY A 560 -20.03 3.05 -24.27
N PHE A 561 -19.19 2.16 -23.72
CA PHE A 561 -19.30 0.69 -23.92
C PHE A 561 -20.01 -0.03 -22.76
N ASN A 562 -20.39 -1.30 -22.95
CA ASN A 562 -20.84 -2.14 -21.84
C ASN A 562 -19.64 -2.57 -20.99
N ASP A 563 -19.64 -2.19 -19.71
CA ASP A 563 -18.55 -2.41 -18.76
C ASP A 563 -18.74 -3.64 -17.87
N ARG A 564 -19.85 -4.39 -18.01
CA ARG A 564 -20.19 -5.55 -17.18
C ARG A 564 -19.09 -6.59 -17.10
N GLU A 565 -18.59 -7.04 -18.24
CA GLU A 565 -17.55 -8.07 -18.26
C GLU A 565 -16.20 -7.54 -17.81
N LEU A 566 -15.87 -6.30 -18.17
CA LEU A 566 -14.65 -5.63 -17.72
C LEU A 566 -14.58 -5.56 -16.19
N HIS A 567 -15.67 -5.13 -15.54
CA HIS A 567 -15.74 -5.05 -14.08
C HIS A 567 -15.75 -6.42 -13.41
N ARG A 568 -16.44 -7.41 -13.99
CA ARG A 568 -16.40 -8.80 -13.50
C ARG A 568 -14.98 -9.35 -13.50
N GLU A 569 -14.25 -9.19 -14.61
CA GLU A 569 -12.87 -9.69 -14.70
C GLU A 569 -11.92 -8.90 -13.81
N PHE A 570 -12.11 -7.59 -13.69
CA PHE A 570 -11.33 -6.76 -12.79
C PHE A 570 -11.50 -7.18 -11.32
N ALA A 571 -12.73 -7.45 -10.89
CA ALA A 571 -13.04 -7.87 -9.52
C ALA A 571 -12.34 -9.18 -9.13
N LYS A 572 -12.02 -10.07 -10.08
CA LYS A 572 -11.29 -11.32 -9.82
C LYS A 572 -9.83 -11.11 -9.40
N LEU A 573 -9.26 -9.92 -9.60
CA LEU A 573 -7.93 -9.56 -9.07
C LEU A 573 -7.94 -9.38 -7.55
N TYR A 574 -9.14 -9.39 -6.94
CA TYR A 574 -9.32 -9.16 -5.51
C TYR A 574 -10.00 -10.36 -4.87
N ARG A 575 -9.36 -10.93 -3.84
CA ARG A 575 -9.88 -12.10 -3.12
C ARG A 575 -9.79 -11.86 -1.63
N SER A 576 -10.92 -11.97 -0.95
CA SER A 576 -11.01 -11.98 0.50
C SER A 576 -10.96 -13.42 1.03
N GLU A 577 -10.17 -13.67 2.09
CA GLU A 577 -10.09 -14.99 2.74
C GLU A 577 -11.02 -15.13 3.97
N ALA A 578 -11.64 -14.03 4.42
CA ALA A 578 -12.45 -14.03 5.65
C ALA A 578 -13.65 -13.10 5.54
N ASP A 579 -14.85 -13.68 5.54
CA ASP A 579 -16.09 -12.95 5.80
C ASP A 579 -16.13 -12.48 7.25
N VAL A 580 -16.72 -11.30 7.49
CA VAL A 580 -16.97 -10.81 8.85
C VAL A 580 -18.21 -11.51 9.38
N GLU A 581 -18.18 -11.95 10.64
CA GLU A 581 -19.39 -12.44 11.29
C GLU A 581 -20.37 -11.28 11.48
N ILE A 582 -21.49 -11.32 10.76
CA ILE A 582 -22.56 -10.33 10.90
C ILE A 582 -23.47 -10.78 12.04
N PRO A 583 -23.65 -9.99 13.11
CA PRO A 583 -24.51 -10.35 14.23
C PRO A 583 -25.96 -10.56 13.76
N ARG A 584 -26.41 -11.82 13.68
CA ARG A 584 -27.80 -12.19 13.37
C ARG A 584 -28.69 -12.09 14.61
N ASN A 585 -28.88 -10.89 15.14
CA ASN A 585 -29.85 -10.70 16.22
C ASN A 585 -31.22 -10.35 15.63
N ARG A 586 -32.23 -11.20 15.83
CA ARG A 586 -33.64 -10.76 15.76
C ARG A 586 -33.87 -9.79 16.91
N ARG A 587 -33.89 -8.49 16.63
CA ARG A 587 -34.00 -7.44 17.64
C ARG A 587 -35.45 -7.16 18.03
N ARG A 588 -35.66 -6.73 19.27
CA ARG A 588 -36.97 -6.58 19.93
C ARG A 588 -37.82 -5.42 19.40
N ASP A 589 -37.25 -4.49 18.66
CA ASP A 589 -37.91 -3.27 18.14
C ASP A 589 -38.64 -3.47 16.81
N GLY A 590 -38.38 -4.57 16.10
CA GLY A 590 -39.10 -4.95 14.87
C GLY A 590 -38.82 -4.07 13.64
N LYS A 591 -37.88 -3.12 13.73
CA LYS A 591 -37.52 -2.21 12.63
C LYS A 591 -36.43 -2.81 11.73
N ILE A 592 -36.49 -2.49 10.44
CA ILE A 592 -35.45 -2.82 9.46
C ILE A 592 -34.29 -1.83 9.59
N ARG A 593 -33.07 -2.32 9.81
CA ARG A 593 -31.85 -1.52 9.95
C ARG A 593 -31.20 -1.30 8.61
N VAL A 594 -31.18 -0.06 8.15
CA VAL A 594 -30.60 0.33 6.86
C VAL A 594 -29.36 1.17 7.11
N GLY A 595 -28.23 0.74 6.56
CA GLY A 595 -27.02 1.56 6.47
C GLY A 595 -26.93 2.24 5.12
N LEU A 596 -26.59 3.53 5.10
CA LEU A 596 -26.20 4.25 3.88
C LEU A 596 -24.72 4.58 3.98
N LEU A 597 -23.93 4.22 2.96
CA LEU A 597 -22.48 4.40 2.97
C LEU A 597 -22.01 5.24 1.78
N SER A 598 -21.29 6.32 2.09
CA SER A 598 -20.60 7.16 1.12
C SER A 598 -19.57 8.03 1.83
N ARG A 599 -18.42 8.29 1.19
CA ARG A 599 -17.51 9.35 1.61
C ARG A 599 -18.04 10.75 1.29
N PHE A 600 -18.97 10.85 0.35
CA PHE A 600 -19.43 12.09 -0.25
C PHE A 600 -20.81 12.56 0.26
N PHE A 601 -21.20 12.18 1.49
CA PHE A 601 -22.33 12.75 2.22
C PHE A 601 -22.03 14.14 2.79
N CYS A 602 -21.64 15.03 1.89
CA CYS A 602 -21.23 16.42 2.12
C CYS A 602 -21.75 17.29 0.97
N ASN A 603 -21.27 18.52 0.81
CA ASN A 603 -21.63 19.42 -0.29
C ASN A 603 -21.07 18.93 -1.64
N HIS A 604 -21.57 17.78 -2.08
CA HIS A 604 -21.22 17.01 -3.25
C HIS A 604 -22.49 16.46 -3.90
N THR A 605 -22.42 16.08 -5.17
CA THR A 605 -23.55 15.49 -5.92
C THR A 605 -24.20 14.33 -5.17
N ILE A 606 -23.41 13.38 -4.67
CA ILE A 606 -23.92 12.22 -3.91
C ILE A 606 -24.70 12.64 -2.67
N GLY A 607 -24.17 13.57 -1.86
CA GLY A 607 -24.88 14.10 -0.71
C GLY A 607 -26.21 14.73 -1.09
N ARG A 608 -26.26 15.53 -2.16
CA ARG A 608 -27.50 16.19 -2.61
C ARG A 608 -28.56 15.20 -3.08
N LEU A 609 -28.15 14.17 -3.82
CA LEU A 609 -29.04 13.14 -4.35
C LEU A 609 -29.59 12.19 -3.27
N ASN A 610 -28.89 12.05 -2.13
CA ASN A 610 -29.23 11.05 -1.12
C ASN A 610 -29.69 11.63 0.23
N GLN A 611 -29.53 12.95 0.48
CA GLN A 611 -29.95 13.55 1.76
C GLN A 611 -31.43 13.28 2.06
N GLY A 612 -32.29 13.37 1.04
CA GLY A 612 -33.71 13.17 1.20
C GLY A 612 -34.11 11.73 1.51
N LEU A 613 -33.30 10.75 1.10
CA LEU A 613 -33.53 9.35 1.46
C LEU A 613 -33.42 9.17 2.98
N VAL A 614 -32.39 9.75 3.60
CA VAL A 614 -32.25 9.72 5.06
C VAL A 614 -33.39 10.50 5.71
N GLN A 615 -33.75 11.67 5.20
CA GLN A 615 -34.80 12.52 5.78
C GLN A 615 -36.19 11.88 5.79
N GLN A 616 -36.55 11.16 4.73
CA GLN A 616 -37.94 10.79 4.46
C GLN A 616 -38.27 9.32 4.78
N LEU A 617 -37.27 8.44 4.96
CA LEU A 617 -37.53 7.04 5.33
C LEU A 617 -38.39 6.94 6.61
N ASN A 618 -39.47 6.16 6.56
CA ASN A 618 -40.42 6.01 7.66
C ASN A 618 -39.74 5.40 8.91
N ARG A 619 -39.54 6.23 9.95
CA ARG A 619 -38.87 5.84 11.20
C ARG A 619 -39.69 4.91 12.10
N GLU A 620 -40.97 4.68 11.83
CA GLU A 620 -41.73 3.62 12.48
C GLU A 620 -41.31 2.23 11.98
N ARG A 621 -40.83 2.14 10.73
CA ARG A 621 -40.45 0.88 10.06
C ARG A 621 -38.94 0.69 9.94
N PHE A 622 -38.20 1.77 9.77
CA PHE A 622 -36.76 1.75 9.49
C PHE A 622 -35.95 2.43 10.60
N HIS A 623 -34.79 1.87 10.88
CA HIS A 623 -33.72 2.50 11.66
C HIS A 623 -32.56 2.79 10.71
N VAL A 624 -32.18 4.06 10.58
CA VAL A 624 -31.27 4.54 9.53
C VAL A 624 -29.93 4.93 10.12
N THR A 625 -28.89 4.22 9.72
CA THR A 625 -27.49 4.53 10.05
C THR A 625 -26.80 5.16 8.84
N VAL A 626 -26.19 6.33 9.02
CA VAL A 626 -25.31 6.94 8.02
C VAL A 626 -23.86 6.61 8.35
N LEU A 627 -23.14 6.09 7.35
CA LEU A 627 -21.74 5.68 7.42
C LEU A 627 -20.93 6.57 6.45
N THR A 628 -19.97 7.34 6.97
CA THR A 628 -19.07 8.19 6.17
C THR A 628 -17.63 8.07 6.63
N THR A 629 -16.66 8.29 5.75
CA THR A 629 -15.23 8.31 6.12
C THR A 629 -14.70 9.71 6.44
N SER A 630 -15.49 10.75 6.16
CA SER A 630 -15.05 12.14 6.28
C SER A 630 -15.99 12.92 7.19
N LEU A 631 -15.40 13.61 8.18
CA LEU A 631 -16.11 14.57 9.01
C LEU A 631 -16.09 15.93 8.33
N THR A 632 -17.17 16.27 7.62
CA THR A 632 -17.38 17.60 7.04
C THR A 632 -18.40 18.37 7.87
N SER A 633 -18.31 19.70 7.83
CA SER A 633 -19.25 20.61 8.51
C SER A 633 -19.85 21.58 7.51
N ASP A 634 -20.48 21.04 6.47
CA ASP A 634 -21.30 21.82 5.53
C ASP A 634 -22.80 21.54 5.74
N SER A 635 -23.64 22.35 5.09
CA SER A 635 -25.09 22.29 5.25
C SER A 635 -25.72 20.97 4.78
N ILE A 636 -25.06 20.21 3.90
CA ILE A 636 -25.56 18.91 3.46
C ILE A 636 -25.16 17.83 4.47
N SER A 637 -23.91 17.81 4.94
CA SER A 637 -23.49 16.84 5.96
C SER A 637 -24.24 17.02 7.28
N GLN A 638 -24.60 18.26 7.65
CA GLN A 638 -25.45 18.54 8.81
C GLN A 638 -26.81 17.86 8.71
N LYS A 639 -27.47 17.89 7.53
CA LYS A 639 -28.75 17.19 7.34
C LYS A 639 -28.63 15.69 7.53
N PHE A 640 -27.53 15.07 7.08
CA PHE A 640 -27.31 13.65 7.35
C PHE A 640 -27.17 13.37 8.86
N GLN A 641 -26.47 14.23 9.60
CA GLN A 641 -26.29 14.10 11.05
C GLN A 641 -27.59 14.31 11.82
N GLU A 642 -28.39 15.31 11.44
CA GLU A 642 -29.64 15.68 12.10
C GLU A 642 -30.74 14.62 11.91
N HIS A 643 -30.78 13.97 10.75
CA HIS A 643 -31.88 13.07 10.39
C HIS A 643 -31.56 11.58 10.56
N ALA A 644 -30.29 11.18 10.66
CA ALA A 644 -29.95 9.78 10.90
C ALA A 644 -30.28 9.35 12.34
N ASP A 645 -30.72 8.11 12.54
CA ASP A 645 -30.85 7.55 13.89
C ASP A 645 -29.46 7.27 14.50
N ASN A 646 -28.48 6.99 13.65
CA ASN A 646 -27.07 6.89 14.02
C ASN A 646 -26.19 7.46 12.91
N TYR A 647 -25.17 8.25 13.26
CA TYR A 647 -24.21 8.83 12.32
C TYR A 647 -22.80 8.43 12.73
N LEU A 648 -22.12 7.66 11.88
CA LEU A 648 -20.81 7.11 12.18
C LEU A 648 -19.77 7.58 11.17
N VAL A 649 -18.70 8.16 11.71
CA VAL A 649 -17.47 8.40 10.97
C VAL A 649 -16.59 7.16 11.10
N ILE A 650 -16.53 6.35 10.05
CA ILE A 650 -15.71 5.15 10.02
C ILE A 650 -14.24 5.52 9.71
N PRO A 651 -13.26 4.91 10.39
CA PRO A 651 -11.86 5.18 10.14
C PRO A 651 -11.44 4.65 8.75
N GLU A 652 -10.51 5.31 8.08
CA GLU A 652 -9.92 4.83 6.81
C GLU A 652 -8.88 3.71 7.03
N HIS A 653 -9.26 2.74 7.85
CA HIS A 653 -8.51 1.53 8.16
C HIS A 653 -9.44 0.32 8.02
N LEU A 654 -9.24 -0.47 6.96
CA LEU A 654 -10.20 -1.49 6.49
C LEU A 654 -10.64 -2.47 7.60
N PRO A 655 -9.75 -3.13 8.37
CA PRO A 655 -10.19 -4.01 9.45
C PRO A 655 -11.06 -3.34 10.51
N ALA A 656 -10.76 -2.08 10.85
CA ALA A 656 -11.49 -1.33 11.88
C ALA A 656 -12.86 -0.87 11.36
N ALA A 657 -12.90 -0.35 10.13
CA ALA A 657 -14.16 0.02 9.47
C ALA A 657 -15.09 -1.18 9.31
N ARG A 658 -14.58 -2.32 8.81
CA ARG A 658 -15.35 -3.57 8.67
C ARG A 658 -16.00 -3.98 10.00
N LYS A 659 -15.23 -3.97 11.08
CA LYS A 659 -15.72 -4.28 12.42
C LYS A 659 -16.82 -3.31 12.88
N GLN A 660 -16.56 -1.99 12.79
CA GLN A 660 -17.54 -0.98 13.23
C GLN A 660 -18.85 -1.02 12.45
N ILE A 661 -18.79 -1.29 11.14
CA ILE A 661 -19.98 -1.44 10.29
C ILE A 661 -20.74 -2.72 10.68
N ALA A 662 -20.04 -3.85 10.84
CA ALA A 662 -20.68 -5.12 11.24
C ALA A 662 -21.35 -5.03 12.62
N GLU A 663 -20.77 -4.30 13.57
CA GLU A 663 -21.34 -4.06 14.91
C GLU A 663 -22.69 -3.32 14.87
N GLN A 664 -22.99 -2.59 13.78
CA GLN A 664 -24.30 -1.97 13.61
C GLN A 664 -25.41 -3.02 13.43
N GLY A 665 -25.05 -4.22 12.96
CA GLY A 665 -25.97 -5.31 12.64
C GLY A 665 -27.09 -4.84 11.72
N LEU A 666 -26.70 -4.34 10.55
CA LEU A 666 -27.58 -3.85 9.51
C LEU A 666 -28.27 -5.03 8.80
N ASP A 667 -29.52 -4.85 8.41
CA ASP A 667 -30.24 -5.79 7.55
C ASP A 667 -29.93 -5.48 6.07
N ILE A 668 -29.81 -4.19 5.75
CA ILE A 668 -29.52 -3.70 4.40
C ILE A 668 -28.39 -2.68 4.47
N LEU A 669 -27.39 -2.80 3.60
CA LEU A 669 -26.36 -1.79 3.38
C LEU A 669 -26.47 -1.25 1.94
N LEU A 670 -26.81 0.03 1.80
CA LEU A 670 -26.84 0.74 0.53
C LEU A 670 -25.56 1.57 0.35
N TYR A 671 -24.76 1.21 -0.64
CA TYR A 671 -23.63 2.02 -1.10
C TYR A 671 -24.11 3.06 -2.11
N ALA A 672 -23.77 4.33 -1.88
CA ALA A 672 -24.24 5.40 -2.76
C ALA A 672 -23.43 5.54 -4.06
N ASP A 673 -22.17 5.05 -4.09
CA ASP A 673 -21.15 5.54 -5.04
C ASP A 673 -19.94 4.61 -5.25
N ILE A 674 -20.14 3.29 -5.27
CA ILE A 674 -19.03 2.35 -5.55
C ILE A 674 -18.37 2.68 -6.88
N GLY A 675 -17.03 2.80 -6.87
CA GLY A 675 -16.26 3.23 -8.04
C GLY A 675 -15.84 4.70 -8.04
N MET A 676 -16.21 5.48 -7.00
CA MET A 676 -15.75 6.86 -6.81
C MET A 676 -14.59 7.01 -5.81
N SER A 677 -14.38 6.01 -4.95
CA SER A 677 -13.33 6.02 -3.93
C SER A 677 -12.68 4.63 -3.81
N PRO A 678 -11.34 4.54 -3.79
CA PRO A 678 -10.64 3.27 -3.56
C PRO A 678 -11.06 2.60 -2.25
N PHE A 679 -11.28 3.39 -1.19
CA PHE A 679 -11.60 2.87 0.13
C PHE A 679 -13.00 2.25 0.19
N THR A 680 -14.03 2.94 -0.31
CA THR A 680 -15.41 2.39 -0.32
C THR A 680 -15.53 1.21 -1.29
N TYR A 681 -14.81 1.25 -2.41
CA TYR A 681 -14.68 0.11 -3.34
C TYR A 681 -14.06 -1.11 -2.66
N SER A 682 -12.99 -0.92 -1.88
CA SER A 682 -12.35 -2.00 -1.12
C SER A 682 -13.29 -2.60 -0.07
N LEU A 683 -14.00 -1.76 0.68
CA LEU A 683 -15.00 -2.20 1.67
C LEU A 683 -16.10 -3.05 1.06
N ALA A 684 -16.52 -2.76 -0.18
CA ALA A 684 -17.61 -3.45 -0.84
C ALA A 684 -17.33 -4.94 -1.07
N PHE A 685 -16.06 -5.38 -1.10
CA PHE A 685 -15.67 -6.81 -1.18
C PHE A 685 -15.93 -7.59 0.11
N SER A 686 -16.30 -6.92 1.20
CA SER A 686 -16.76 -7.56 2.43
C SER A 686 -18.29 -7.66 2.43
N ARG A 687 -18.83 -8.81 2.84
CA ARG A 687 -20.23 -8.90 3.23
C ARG A 687 -20.39 -8.26 4.62
N LEU A 688 -20.98 -7.07 4.68
CA LEU A 688 -21.16 -6.26 5.89
C LEU A 688 -22.64 -6.14 6.32
N ALA A 689 -23.57 -6.53 5.44
CA ALA A 689 -24.98 -6.74 5.73
C ALA A 689 -25.49 -7.97 4.94
N PRO A 690 -26.58 -8.64 5.37
CA PRO A 690 -27.19 -9.74 4.62
C PRO A 690 -27.58 -9.35 3.19
N VAL A 691 -28.11 -8.13 3.03
CA VAL A 691 -28.44 -7.55 1.72
C VAL A 691 -27.54 -6.33 1.48
N GLN A 692 -26.80 -6.35 0.38
CA GLN A 692 -26.01 -5.21 -0.08
C GLN A 692 -26.51 -4.69 -1.42
N CYS A 693 -26.75 -3.38 -1.46
CA CYS A 693 -27.25 -2.68 -2.62
C CYS A 693 -26.30 -1.58 -3.01
N VAL A 694 -26.27 -1.24 -4.29
CA VAL A 694 -25.62 -0.03 -4.81
C VAL A 694 -26.62 0.78 -5.63
N THR A 695 -26.48 2.10 -5.64
CA THR A 695 -27.27 3.00 -6.49
C THR A 695 -26.37 3.81 -7.41
N TRP A 696 -26.98 4.60 -8.30
CA TRP A 696 -26.39 5.20 -9.49
C TRP A 696 -25.40 6.36 -9.26
N GLY A 697 -24.85 6.54 -8.06
CA GLY A 697 -23.87 7.61 -7.81
C GLY A 697 -22.62 7.52 -8.70
N HIS A 698 -22.17 6.30 -9.01
CA HIS A 698 -21.34 6.01 -10.18
C HIS A 698 -22.14 5.06 -11.07
N PRO A 699 -22.74 5.54 -12.18
CA PRO A 699 -23.78 4.82 -12.92
C PRO A 699 -23.22 3.71 -13.82
N GLN A 700 -22.61 2.69 -13.21
CA GLN A 700 -22.16 1.46 -13.83
C GLN A 700 -22.21 0.30 -12.83
N THR A 701 -22.08 -0.92 -13.34
CA THR A 701 -21.92 -2.12 -12.48
C THR A 701 -20.65 -2.07 -11.64
N THR A 702 -20.67 -2.70 -10.48
CA THR A 702 -19.49 -2.81 -9.61
C THR A 702 -18.60 -3.97 -10.02
N GLY A 703 -19.18 -5.07 -10.54
CA GLY A 703 -18.48 -6.34 -10.77
C GLY A 703 -18.22 -7.16 -9.50
N ILE A 704 -18.59 -6.64 -8.32
CA ILE A 704 -18.20 -7.17 -7.02
C ILE A 704 -19.14 -8.31 -6.61
N PRO A 705 -18.62 -9.51 -6.24
CA PRO A 705 -19.46 -10.67 -5.93
C PRO A 705 -20.38 -10.55 -4.71
N THR A 706 -20.07 -9.66 -3.78
CA THR A 706 -20.82 -9.39 -2.54
C THR A 706 -21.94 -8.35 -2.72
N MET A 707 -22.11 -7.79 -3.92
CA MET A 707 -23.15 -6.81 -4.22
C MET A 707 -24.37 -7.52 -4.82
N ASP A 708 -25.52 -7.45 -4.16
CA ASP A 708 -26.71 -8.21 -4.56
C ASP A 708 -27.56 -7.46 -5.59
N TYR A 709 -27.78 -6.17 -5.36
CA TYR A 709 -28.73 -5.36 -6.14
C TYR A 709 -28.13 -4.05 -6.64
N PHE A 710 -28.48 -3.68 -7.87
CA PHE A 710 -28.30 -2.33 -8.40
C PHE A 710 -29.66 -1.64 -8.43
N LEU A 711 -29.83 -0.55 -7.68
CA LEU A 711 -31.09 0.20 -7.61
C LEU A 711 -31.10 1.30 -8.66
N SER A 712 -32.08 1.25 -9.56
CA SER A 712 -32.28 2.21 -10.63
C SER A 712 -33.76 2.57 -10.81
N GLY A 713 -34.03 3.54 -11.66
CA GLY A 713 -35.37 4.02 -12.00
C GLY A 713 -35.89 3.38 -13.27
N GLU A 714 -37.20 3.12 -13.35
CA GLU A 714 -37.83 2.49 -14.52
C GLU A 714 -37.61 3.26 -15.83
N HIS A 715 -37.55 4.60 -15.76
CA HIS A 715 -37.28 5.46 -16.92
C HIS A 715 -35.80 5.67 -17.21
N LEU A 716 -34.93 5.34 -16.26
CA LEU A 716 -33.48 5.46 -16.39
C LEU A 716 -32.90 4.30 -17.20
N GLU A 717 -33.54 3.13 -17.17
CA GLU A 717 -33.07 1.94 -17.85
C GLU A 717 -33.69 1.74 -19.24
N THR A 718 -33.10 0.83 -20.00
CA THR A 718 -33.71 0.24 -21.19
C THR A 718 -34.30 -1.13 -20.83
N ASP A 719 -35.08 -1.70 -21.75
CA ASP A 719 -35.60 -3.07 -21.62
C ASP A 719 -34.46 -4.10 -21.52
N GLU A 720 -33.32 -3.82 -22.16
CA GLU A 720 -32.10 -4.64 -22.12
C GLU A 720 -31.13 -4.26 -20.99
N GLY A 721 -31.52 -3.37 -20.07
CA GLY A 721 -30.65 -2.82 -19.02
C GLY A 721 -29.98 -3.88 -18.14
N ASP A 722 -30.62 -5.04 -17.91
CA ASP A 722 -30.07 -6.15 -17.12
C ASP A 722 -28.72 -6.66 -17.68
N ASN A 723 -28.48 -6.50 -18.98
CA ASN A 723 -27.23 -6.91 -19.62
C ASN A 723 -26.03 -6.04 -19.25
N ALA A 724 -26.24 -4.91 -18.55
CA ALA A 724 -25.19 -3.98 -18.12
C ALA A 724 -24.71 -4.22 -16.69
N TYR A 725 -25.36 -5.10 -15.91
CA TYR A 725 -25.08 -5.29 -14.48
C TYR A 725 -24.67 -6.71 -14.11
N THR A 726 -23.69 -6.86 -13.22
CA THR A 726 -23.41 -8.14 -12.55
C THR A 726 -24.38 -8.37 -11.39
N GLU A 727 -24.82 -7.30 -10.76
CA GLU A 727 -25.87 -7.26 -9.75
C GLU A 727 -27.24 -7.54 -10.36
N LYS A 728 -28.23 -7.88 -9.54
CA LYS A 728 -29.62 -7.89 -9.97
C LYS A 728 -30.15 -6.46 -10.06
N LEU A 729 -30.48 -6.02 -11.28
CA LEU A 729 -31.05 -4.69 -11.53
C LEU A 729 -32.49 -4.61 -11.00
N ILE A 730 -32.77 -3.61 -10.17
CA ILE A 730 -34.10 -3.30 -9.66
C ILE A 730 -34.55 -1.98 -10.27
N ARG A 731 -35.65 -2.03 -11.04
CA ARG A 731 -36.27 -0.88 -11.68
C ARG A 731 -37.44 -0.38 -10.83
N LEU A 732 -37.17 0.64 -10.03
CA LEU A 732 -38.14 1.25 -9.12
C LEU A 732 -38.85 2.44 -9.81
N ARG A 733 -40.05 2.80 -9.34
CA ARG A 733 -40.81 3.93 -9.90
C ARG A 733 -40.09 5.25 -9.67
N GLY A 734 -40.02 6.11 -10.69
CA GLY A 734 -39.35 7.42 -10.65
C GLY A 734 -37.82 7.36 -10.72
N LEU A 735 -37.11 8.34 -10.14
CA LEU A 735 -35.66 8.57 -10.35
C LEU A 735 -34.75 8.03 -9.23
N GLN A 736 -35.32 7.42 -8.18
CA GLN A 736 -34.56 6.90 -7.03
C GLN A 736 -33.72 7.95 -6.30
N THR A 737 -34.20 9.19 -6.28
CA THR A 737 -33.59 10.30 -5.53
C THR A 737 -34.67 11.23 -5.02
N TYR A 738 -34.43 11.84 -3.86
CA TYR A 738 -35.22 12.96 -3.37
C TYR A 738 -34.32 14.20 -3.47
N TYR A 739 -34.62 15.05 -4.46
CA TYR A 739 -33.81 16.22 -4.77
C TYR A 739 -34.59 17.49 -4.45
N THR A 740 -34.10 18.30 -3.51
CA THR A 740 -34.73 19.58 -3.18
C THR A 740 -34.54 20.57 -4.31
N ARG A 741 -35.60 21.28 -4.69
CA ARG A 741 -35.54 22.28 -5.77
C ARG A 741 -34.48 23.34 -5.46
N PRO A 742 -33.47 23.54 -6.33
CA PRO A 742 -32.49 24.60 -6.14
C PRO A 742 -33.11 25.96 -6.45
N VAL A 743 -32.71 26.97 -5.68
CA VAL A 743 -33.10 28.38 -5.86
C VAL A 743 -31.80 29.20 -5.87
N PRO A 744 -31.55 30.00 -6.92
CA PRO A 744 -30.38 30.88 -6.96
C PRO A 744 -30.52 32.04 -5.97
N GLU A 745 -29.40 32.57 -5.47
CA GLU A 745 -29.41 33.82 -4.70
C GLU A 745 -29.82 35.02 -5.58
N GLU A 746 -30.52 35.99 -4.99
CA GLU A 746 -30.94 37.22 -5.67
C GLU A 746 -30.03 38.40 -5.29
N PRO A 747 -29.75 39.34 -6.22
CA PRO A 747 -30.19 39.36 -7.62
C PRO A 747 -29.40 38.41 -8.53
N VAL A 748 -30.08 37.79 -9.50
CA VAL A 748 -29.42 36.97 -10.54
C VAL A 748 -28.34 37.77 -11.29
N ARG A 749 -27.13 37.22 -11.40
CA ARG A 749 -26.00 37.82 -12.13
C ARG A 749 -26.31 37.93 -13.64
N ASN A 750 -25.74 38.92 -14.30
CA ASN A 750 -25.88 39.12 -15.75
C ASN A 750 -24.69 38.50 -16.52
N ARG A 751 -24.74 38.55 -17.87
CA ARG A 751 -23.69 37.99 -18.74
C ARG A 751 -22.33 38.68 -18.57
N ASP A 752 -22.31 39.98 -18.30
CA ASP A 752 -21.08 40.75 -18.10
C ASP A 752 -20.26 40.25 -16.91
N HIS A 753 -20.93 39.83 -15.83
CA HIS A 753 -20.27 39.23 -14.66
C HIS A 753 -19.41 38.01 -15.01
N PHE A 754 -19.83 37.22 -16.00
CA PHE A 754 -19.09 36.04 -16.48
C PHE A 754 -18.20 36.35 -17.70
N ASN A 755 -18.05 37.62 -18.08
CA ASN A 755 -17.37 38.05 -19.30
C ASN A 755 -17.94 37.41 -20.58
N LEU A 756 -19.27 37.23 -20.63
CA LEU A 756 -19.98 36.65 -21.78
C LEU A 756 -20.65 37.76 -22.61
N PRO A 757 -20.57 37.72 -23.96
CA PRO A 757 -21.16 38.76 -24.80
C PRO A 757 -22.69 38.83 -24.66
N PRO A 758 -23.29 40.04 -24.59
CA PRO A 758 -24.73 40.19 -24.38
C PRO A 758 -25.56 39.68 -25.56
N THR A 759 -25.03 39.74 -26.79
CA THR A 759 -25.74 39.40 -28.04
C THR A 759 -25.45 37.98 -28.55
N ALA A 760 -24.53 37.23 -27.93
CA ALA A 760 -24.22 35.88 -28.37
C ALA A 760 -25.33 34.89 -27.98
N HIS A 761 -25.55 33.86 -28.79
CA HIS A 761 -26.35 32.71 -28.38
C HIS A 761 -25.48 31.77 -27.55
N LEU A 762 -25.82 31.56 -26.29
CA LEU A 762 -25.02 30.81 -25.34
C LEU A 762 -25.42 29.34 -25.31
N TYR A 763 -24.58 28.49 -25.91
CA TYR A 763 -24.68 27.03 -25.82
C TYR A 763 -23.77 26.56 -24.68
N GLY A 764 -24.34 26.20 -23.54
CA GLY A 764 -23.56 25.80 -22.38
C GLY A 764 -23.45 24.29 -22.25
N CYS A 765 -22.24 23.77 -22.07
CA CYS A 765 -22.01 22.39 -21.65
C CYS A 765 -21.13 22.38 -20.39
N PRO A 766 -21.64 22.87 -19.24
CA PRO A 766 -20.81 23.09 -18.05
C PRO A 766 -20.66 21.79 -17.25
N GLN A 767 -20.08 20.79 -17.90
CA GLN A 767 -19.83 19.43 -17.41
C GLN A 767 -18.35 19.19 -17.19
N SER A 768 -18.01 18.19 -16.37
CA SER A 768 -16.62 17.74 -16.25
C SER A 768 -16.07 17.27 -17.60
N LEU A 769 -14.85 17.69 -17.93
CA LEU A 769 -14.28 17.51 -19.27
C LEU A 769 -14.10 16.05 -19.69
N PHE A 770 -13.93 15.13 -18.73
CA PHE A 770 -13.86 13.69 -19.04
C PHE A 770 -15.18 13.09 -19.57
N LYS A 771 -16.30 13.84 -19.56
CA LYS A 771 -17.55 13.45 -20.22
C LYS A 771 -17.57 13.74 -21.72
N PHE A 772 -16.60 14.49 -22.24
CA PHE A 772 -16.54 14.85 -23.66
C PHE A 772 -16.00 13.68 -24.49
N HIS A 773 -16.91 12.77 -24.82
CA HIS A 773 -16.67 11.66 -25.73
C HIS A 773 -16.30 12.17 -27.13
N PRO A 774 -15.32 11.57 -27.85
CA PRO A 774 -14.88 12.08 -29.16
C PRO A 774 -16.00 12.19 -30.21
N GLU A 775 -17.02 11.32 -30.17
CA GLU A 775 -18.18 11.43 -31.09
C GLU A 775 -19.01 12.70 -30.89
N PHE A 776 -18.94 13.34 -29.72
CA PHE A 776 -19.69 14.56 -29.44
C PHE A 776 -19.08 15.78 -30.16
N ASP A 777 -17.79 15.72 -30.49
CA ASP A 777 -17.04 16.84 -31.07
C ASP A 777 -17.66 17.33 -32.39
N ALA A 778 -18.10 16.40 -33.25
CA ALA A 778 -18.71 16.74 -34.54
C ALA A 778 -20.04 17.50 -34.38
N VAL A 779 -20.82 17.17 -33.35
CA VAL A 779 -22.09 17.83 -33.05
C VAL A 779 -21.84 19.24 -32.51
N LEU A 780 -20.89 19.41 -31.60
CA LEU A 780 -20.48 20.73 -31.08
C LEU A 780 -19.99 21.64 -32.21
N ALA A 781 -19.13 21.11 -33.09
CA ALA A 781 -18.65 21.83 -34.26
C ALA A 781 -19.82 22.21 -35.20
N GLY A 782 -20.76 21.29 -35.42
CA GLY A 782 -21.96 21.52 -36.21
C GLY A 782 -22.82 22.64 -35.65
N ILE A 783 -23.01 22.70 -34.32
CA ILE A 783 -23.79 23.76 -33.66
C ILE A 783 -23.14 25.12 -33.91
N LEU A 784 -21.83 25.23 -33.66
CA LEU A 784 -21.12 26.49 -33.87
C LEU A 784 -21.10 26.90 -35.34
N ARG A 785 -20.89 25.98 -36.28
CA ARG A 785 -20.93 26.28 -37.73
C ARG A 785 -22.34 26.67 -38.20
N GLY A 786 -23.38 26.09 -37.62
CA GLY A 786 -24.78 26.39 -37.92
C GLY A 786 -25.28 27.71 -37.35
N ASP A 787 -24.59 28.26 -36.34
CA ASP A 787 -24.94 29.54 -35.71
C ASP A 787 -23.70 30.45 -35.59
N PRO A 788 -23.52 31.42 -36.51
CA PRO A 788 -22.40 32.36 -36.47
C PRO A 788 -22.34 33.25 -35.21
N GLN A 789 -23.45 33.41 -34.49
CA GLN A 789 -23.51 34.14 -33.21
C GLN A 789 -23.39 33.22 -31.99
N GLY A 790 -23.30 31.90 -32.23
CA GLY A 790 -23.19 30.89 -31.20
C GLY A 790 -21.83 30.90 -30.51
N LEU A 791 -21.87 30.78 -29.19
CA LEU A 791 -20.71 30.64 -28.30
C LEU A 791 -20.86 29.39 -27.45
N LEU A 792 -19.84 28.53 -27.45
CA LEU A 792 -19.80 27.34 -26.59
C LEU A 792 -19.18 27.70 -25.24
N VAL A 793 -19.94 27.54 -24.15
CA VAL A 793 -19.53 27.87 -22.79
C VAL A 793 -19.30 26.59 -21.98
N LEU A 794 -18.09 26.43 -21.45
CA LEU A 794 -17.60 25.27 -20.72
C LEU A 794 -17.04 25.69 -19.36
N LEU A 795 -16.89 24.73 -18.45
CA LEU A 795 -16.11 24.93 -17.22
C LEU A 795 -14.71 24.35 -17.39
N GLU A 796 -13.74 24.97 -16.72
CA GLU A 796 -12.38 24.47 -16.66
C GLU A 796 -12.30 23.07 -16.02
N GLY A 797 -11.33 22.28 -16.48
CA GLY A 797 -11.06 20.97 -15.91
C GLY A 797 -10.54 21.07 -14.48
N LYS A 798 -10.45 19.94 -13.78
CA LYS A 798 -9.78 19.92 -12.47
C LYS A 798 -8.29 20.28 -12.61
N TYR A 799 -7.69 19.90 -13.74
CA TYR A 799 -6.30 20.14 -14.09
C TYR A 799 -6.25 20.95 -15.41
N PRO A 800 -5.43 22.01 -15.52
CA PRO A 800 -5.28 22.79 -16.76
C PRO A 800 -4.89 21.93 -17.98
N GLN A 801 -4.19 20.82 -17.75
CA GLN A 801 -3.81 19.83 -18.75
C GLN A 801 -5.04 19.26 -19.48
N TRP A 802 -6.17 19.09 -18.79
CA TRP A 802 -7.39 18.58 -19.42
C TRP A 802 -7.96 19.58 -20.43
N ASN A 803 -7.90 20.88 -20.12
CA ASN A 803 -8.29 21.94 -21.05
C ASN A 803 -7.39 21.92 -22.29
N ALA A 804 -6.08 21.83 -22.09
CA ALA A 804 -5.10 21.80 -23.18
C ALA A 804 -5.28 20.56 -24.08
N GLN A 805 -5.47 19.38 -23.49
CA GLN A 805 -5.70 18.13 -24.24
C GLN A 805 -6.99 18.18 -25.07
N LEU A 806 -8.08 18.70 -24.50
CA LEU A 806 -9.35 18.82 -25.20
C LEU A 806 -9.28 19.85 -26.34
N LEU A 807 -8.64 21.00 -26.10
CA LEU A 807 -8.38 22.00 -27.13
C LEU A 807 -7.48 21.45 -28.25
N GLU A 808 -6.44 20.69 -27.91
CA GLU A 808 -5.55 20.07 -28.89
C GLU A 808 -6.31 19.08 -29.78
N ARG A 809 -7.16 18.24 -29.18
CA ARG A 809 -8.09 17.39 -29.94
C ARG A 809 -8.96 18.21 -30.88
N TRP A 810 -9.58 19.29 -30.37
CA TRP A 810 -10.48 20.12 -31.16
C TRP A 810 -9.81 20.97 -32.24
N LYS A 811 -8.52 21.26 -32.17
CA LYS A 811 -7.76 21.85 -33.30
C LYS A 811 -7.80 20.96 -34.53
N SER A 812 -7.86 19.64 -34.35
CA SER A 812 -7.96 18.71 -35.48
C SER A 812 -9.39 18.58 -36.04
N VAL A 813 -10.42 18.78 -35.21
CA VAL A 813 -11.83 18.53 -35.57
C VAL A 813 -12.57 19.80 -35.99
N MET A 814 -12.31 20.92 -35.31
CA MET A 814 -13.05 22.17 -35.49
C MET A 814 -12.18 23.44 -35.40
N PRO A 815 -11.05 23.51 -36.13
CA PRO A 815 -10.11 24.63 -36.05
C PRO A 815 -10.74 25.99 -36.39
N ASP A 816 -11.75 26.00 -37.26
CA ASP A 816 -12.45 27.17 -37.80
C ASP A 816 -13.37 27.87 -36.79
N VAL A 817 -13.68 27.25 -35.65
CA VAL A 817 -14.63 27.78 -34.65
C VAL A 817 -14.09 27.78 -33.21
N LEU A 818 -12.81 27.44 -33.01
CA LEU A 818 -12.18 27.38 -31.70
C LEU A 818 -12.21 28.71 -30.93
N ASP A 819 -12.14 29.82 -31.65
CA ASP A 819 -12.20 31.18 -31.10
C ASP A 819 -13.57 31.52 -30.47
N ARG A 820 -14.59 30.68 -30.66
CA ARG A 820 -15.93 30.78 -30.06
C ARG A 820 -16.18 29.79 -28.93
N ILE A 821 -15.14 29.15 -28.43
CA ILE A 821 -15.19 28.31 -27.22
C ILE A 821 -14.67 29.13 -26.03
N ARG A 822 -15.40 29.12 -24.92
CA ARG A 822 -15.03 29.80 -23.67
C ARG A 822 -15.00 28.81 -22.53
N PHE A 823 -13.82 28.68 -21.91
CA PHE A 823 -13.69 28.02 -20.61
C PHE A 823 -13.84 29.07 -19.52
N LEU A 824 -14.81 28.87 -18.64
CA LEU A 824 -14.99 29.65 -17.42
C LEU A 824 -14.33 28.91 -16.25
N PRO A 825 -13.77 29.63 -15.27
CA PRO A 825 -13.18 29.01 -14.10
C PRO A 825 -14.20 28.18 -13.34
N ARG A 826 -13.71 27.17 -12.62
CA ARG A 826 -14.55 26.44 -11.66
C ARG A 826 -15.13 27.41 -10.63
N MET A 827 -16.42 27.27 -10.36
CA MET A 827 -17.18 28.24 -9.58
C MET A 827 -17.95 27.60 -8.43
N SER A 828 -18.47 28.43 -7.53
CA SER A 828 -19.37 27.98 -6.46
C SER A 828 -20.66 27.45 -7.07
N ARG A 829 -21.45 26.72 -6.27
CA ARG A 829 -22.76 26.23 -6.72
C ARG A 829 -23.71 27.38 -7.09
N ASP A 830 -23.71 28.46 -6.33
CA ASP A 830 -24.61 29.58 -6.57
C ASP A 830 -24.26 30.30 -7.89
N GLU A 831 -22.98 30.59 -8.11
CA GLU A 831 -22.47 31.12 -9.37
C GLU A 831 -22.81 30.20 -10.56
N PHE A 832 -22.76 28.87 -10.35
CA PHE A 832 -23.17 27.89 -11.35
C PHE A 832 -24.68 27.94 -11.66
N LEU A 833 -25.54 28.19 -10.67
CA LEU A 833 -26.98 28.39 -10.91
C LEU A 833 -27.23 29.67 -11.70
N HIS A 834 -26.54 30.77 -11.38
CA HIS A 834 -26.64 32.00 -12.17
C HIS A 834 -26.18 31.78 -13.61
N LEU A 835 -25.05 31.10 -13.83
CA LEU A 835 -24.60 30.75 -15.18
C LEU A 835 -25.66 29.94 -15.93
N ASN A 836 -26.20 28.87 -15.33
CA ASN A 836 -27.22 28.04 -15.96
C ASN A 836 -28.46 28.84 -16.37
N LYS A 837 -28.89 29.81 -15.54
CA LYS A 837 -30.02 30.68 -15.85
C LYS A 837 -29.80 31.55 -17.08
N LEU A 838 -28.54 31.90 -17.36
CA LEU A 838 -28.15 32.79 -18.48
C LEU A 838 -27.97 32.05 -19.81
N LEU A 839 -27.79 30.72 -19.79
CA LEU A 839 -27.64 29.91 -20.99
C LEU A 839 -28.93 29.94 -21.83
N ASP A 840 -28.77 30.06 -23.15
CA ASP A 840 -29.90 29.92 -24.07
C ASP A 840 -30.24 28.43 -24.26
N VAL A 841 -29.21 27.58 -24.35
CA VAL A 841 -29.36 26.13 -24.47
C VAL A 841 -28.29 25.45 -23.62
N ALA A 842 -28.69 24.54 -22.75
CA ALA A 842 -27.76 23.61 -22.12
C ALA A 842 -27.62 22.36 -23.01
N LEU A 843 -26.39 21.90 -23.18
CA LEU A 843 -26.03 20.73 -23.97
C LEU A 843 -25.66 19.59 -23.03
N ASP A 844 -26.35 18.47 -23.17
CA ASP A 844 -26.09 17.24 -22.44
C ASP A 844 -25.09 16.37 -23.23
N PRO A 845 -23.91 16.02 -22.67
CA PRO A 845 -22.95 15.20 -23.39
C PRO A 845 -23.51 13.84 -23.79
N MET A 846 -23.14 13.38 -24.98
CA MET A 846 -23.46 12.04 -25.45
C MET A 846 -22.77 10.98 -24.58
N HIS A 847 -23.38 9.79 -24.48
CA HIS A 847 -22.90 8.61 -23.73
C HIS A 847 -22.90 8.73 -22.20
N PHE A 848 -22.50 9.86 -21.64
CA PHE A 848 -22.58 10.17 -20.21
C PHE A 848 -23.16 11.57 -20.02
N GLY A 849 -24.44 11.62 -19.70
CA GLY A 849 -25.18 12.87 -19.57
C GLY A 849 -25.01 13.56 -18.21
N GLY A 850 -25.84 14.56 -18.01
CA GLY A 850 -26.02 15.29 -16.78
C GLY A 850 -26.80 14.46 -15.77
N GLY A 851 -26.84 14.98 -14.54
CA GLY A 851 -27.67 14.45 -13.46
C GLY A 851 -28.04 15.59 -12.54
N ASN A 852 -27.18 15.86 -11.55
CA ASN A 852 -27.31 17.03 -10.68
C ASN A 852 -27.42 18.35 -11.46
N THR A 853 -26.56 18.51 -12.47
CA THR A 853 -26.55 19.69 -13.36
C THR A 853 -27.86 19.88 -14.11
N THR A 854 -28.51 18.77 -14.50
CA THR A 854 -29.78 18.81 -15.23
C THR A 854 -30.93 19.18 -14.30
N PHE A 855 -30.95 18.65 -13.06
CA PHE A 855 -31.87 19.13 -12.03
C PHE A 855 -31.74 20.64 -11.82
N GLU A 856 -30.51 21.15 -11.76
CA GLU A 856 -30.23 22.57 -11.57
C GLU A 856 -30.66 23.42 -12.77
N ALA A 857 -30.43 22.97 -14.01
CA ALA A 857 -30.87 23.66 -15.22
C ALA A 857 -32.41 23.68 -15.35
N LEU A 858 -33.07 22.54 -15.17
CA LEU A 858 -34.53 22.43 -15.30
C LEU A 858 -35.29 23.21 -14.23
N ALA A 859 -34.73 23.33 -13.01
CA ALA A 859 -35.30 24.16 -11.95
C ALA A 859 -35.43 25.63 -12.36
N LEU A 860 -34.53 26.09 -13.25
CA LEU A 860 -34.39 27.46 -13.73
C LEU A 860 -35.10 27.71 -15.07
N GLY A 861 -35.70 26.68 -15.68
CA GLY A 861 -36.35 26.75 -16.98
C GLY A 861 -35.40 26.60 -18.16
N THR A 862 -34.10 26.38 -17.93
CA THR A 862 -33.10 26.29 -19.01
C THR A 862 -33.32 24.99 -19.81
N PRO A 863 -33.59 25.06 -21.13
CA PRO A 863 -33.74 23.86 -21.96
C PRO A 863 -32.42 23.10 -22.07
N VAL A 864 -32.47 21.78 -21.92
CA VAL A 864 -31.32 20.88 -21.99
C VAL A 864 -31.51 19.92 -23.16
N VAL A 865 -30.71 20.00 -24.21
CA VAL A 865 -30.80 19.04 -25.33
C VAL A 865 -30.08 17.76 -24.94
N THR A 866 -30.73 16.61 -25.06
CA THR A 866 -30.18 15.31 -24.69
C THR A 866 -30.37 14.25 -25.78
N LEU A 867 -29.42 13.32 -25.89
CA LEU A 867 -29.50 12.12 -26.73
C LEU A 867 -29.33 10.89 -25.82
N PRO A 868 -30.41 10.15 -25.50
CA PRO A 868 -30.33 9.03 -24.58
C PRO A 868 -29.43 7.92 -25.13
N SER A 869 -28.52 7.41 -24.29
CA SER A 869 -27.70 6.24 -24.63
C SER A 869 -28.42 4.91 -24.28
N ASN A 870 -27.72 3.79 -24.47
CA ASN A 870 -28.18 2.46 -24.09
C ASN A 870 -28.02 2.15 -22.59
N PHE A 871 -27.41 3.05 -21.82
CA PHE A 871 -27.04 2.83 -20.42
C PHE A 871 -27.55 3.97 -19.52
N LEU A 872 -27.86 3.67 -18.25
CA LEU A 872 -28.35 4.63 -17.23
C LEU A 872 -27.65 6.00 -17.29
N ARG A 873 -26.32 5.98 -17.32
CA ARG A 873 -25.45 7.17 -17.33
C ARG A 873 -25.72 8.18 -18.45
N GLY A 874 -26.33 7.77 -19.56
CA GLY A 874 -26.72 8.67 -20.64
C GLY A 874 -28.23 8.93 -20.69
N ARG A 875 -29.00 8.56 -19.66
CA ARG A 875 -30.48 8.54 -19.69
C ARG A 875 -31.14 9.33 -18.57
N ILE A 876 -30.36 9.95 -17.66
CA ILE A 876 -30.91 10.71 -16.53
C ILE A 876 -31.74 11.93 -17.00
N THR A 877 -31.19 12.79 -17.87
CA THR A 877 -31.92 13.91 -18.48
C THR A 877 -33.15 13.43 -19.26
N TYR A 878 -33.02 12.33 -20.01
CA TYR A 878 -34.12 11.71 -20.72
C TYR A 878 -35.26 11.30 -19.77
N ALA A 879 -34.95 10.61 -18.67
CA ALA A 879 -35.94 10.17 -17.71
C ALA A 879 -36.66 11.34 -17.03
N GLN A 880 -35.92 12.40 -16.68
CA GLN A 880 -36.49 13.64 -16.15
C GLN A 880 -37.52 14.25 -17.12
N TYR A 881 -37.16 14.35 -18.40
CA TYR A 881 -38.08 14.85 -19.43
C TYR A 881 -39.29 13.95 -19.66
N ARG A 882 -39.11 12.62 -19.62
CA ARG A 882 -40.22 11.67 -19.71
C ARG A 882 -41.21 11.83 -18.56
N MET A 883 -40.73 12.05 -17.34
CA MET A 883 -41.59 12.32 -16.18
C MET A 883 -42.33 13.65 -16.30
N MET A 884 -41.69 14.69 -16.84
CA MET A 884 -42.31 15.99 -17.07
C MET A 884 -43.29 16.02 -18.26
N GLY A 885 -43.23 15.04 -19.16
CA GLY A 885 -43.98 15.07 -20.43
C GLY A 885 -43.43 16.10 -21.44
N VAL A 886 -42.16 16.49 -21.31
CA VAL A 886 -41.50 17.48 -22.17
C VAL A 886 -40.50 16.77 -23.08
N THR A 887 -40.94 16.36 -24.27
CA THR A 887 -40.10 15.57 -25.19
C THR A 887 -39.38 16.40 -26.24
N ASP A 888 -39.65 17.71 -26.31
CA ASP A 888 -39.17 18.64 -27.34
C ASP A 888 -37.63 18.80 -27.36
N CYS A 889 -36.96 18.45 -26.26
CA CYS A 889 -35.51 18.54 -26.10
C CYS A 889 -34.80 17.18 -26.20
N ILE A 890 -35.54 16.09 -26.48
CA ILE A 890 -35.00 14.74 -26.61
C ILE A 890 -34.72 14.47 -28.09
N ALA A 891 -33.45 14.29 -28.43
CA ALA A 891 -33.04 13.91 -29.78
C ALA A 891 -32.99 12.38 -29.95
N GLY A 892 -33.33 11.90 -31.15
CA GLY A 892 -33.18 10.50 -31.54
C GLY A 892 -31.89 10.19 -32.31
N SER A 893 -31.17 11.22 -32.78
CA SER A 893 -29.88 11.08 -33.48
C SER A 893 -28.97 12.29 -33.26
N PRO A 894 -27.67 12.20 -33.59
CA PRO A 894 -26.75 13.35 -33.58
C PRO A 894 -27.22 14.53 -34.44
N GLU A 895 -27.82 14.27 -35.60
CA GLU A 895 -28.35 15.31 -36.51
C GLU A 895 -29.58 15.99 -35.90
N GLU A 896 -30.44 15.24 -35.23
CA GLU A 896 -31.56 15.82 -34.49
C GLU A 896 -31.08 16.62 -33.28
N TYR A 897 -30.07 16.13 -32.56
CA TYR A 897 -29.47 16.87 -31.45
C TYR A 897 -28.96 18.24 -31.92
N LEU A 898 -28.23 18.28 -33.04
CA LEU A 898 -27.75 19.49 -33.68
C LEU A 898 -28.92 20.43 -34.04
N ARG A 899 -29.91 19.93 -34.77
CA ARG A 899 -31.08 20.73 -35.22
C ARG A 899 -31.89 21.30 -34.06
N THR A 900 -32.12 20.50 -33.03
CA THR A 900 -32.84 20.92 -31.82
C THR A 900 -32.06 21.99 -31.07
N SER A 901 -30.74 21.83 -30.94
CA SER A 901 -29.86 22.83 -30.33
C SER A 901 -29.92 24.15 -31.09
N LEU A 902 -29.72 24.14 -32.41
CA LEU A 902 -29.79 25.33 -33.25
C LEU A 902 -31.14 26.03 -33.16
N ARG A 903 -32.24 25.29 -33.19
CA ARG A 903 -33.59 25.86 -33.06
C ARG A 903 -33.78 26.55 -31.72
N LEU A 904 -33.37 25.92 -30.62
CA LEU A 904 -33.46 26.52 -29.29
C LEU A 904 -32.55 27.75 -29.14
N GLY A 905 -31.36 27.74 -29.75
CA GLY A 905 -30.43 28.88 -29.68
C GLY A 905 -30.90 30.08 -30.51
N THR A 906 -31.38 29.84 -31.73
CA THR A 906 -31.65 30.89 -32.74
C THR A 906 -33.11 31.36 -32.81
N ASP A 907 -34.06 30.65 -32.21
CA ASP A 907 -35.48 31.07 -32.10
C ASP A 907 -35.85 31.38 -30.63
N PRO A 908 -35.73 32.65 -30.19
CA PRO A 908 -36.04 33.05 -28.81
C PRO A 908 -37.50 32.79 -28.40
N LYS A 909 -38.45 32.85 -29.35
CA LYS A 909 -39.87 32.60 -29.04
C LYS A 909 -40.11 31.12 -28.75
N TYR A 910 -39.52 30.24 -29.57
CA TYR A 910 -39.57 28.81 -29.33
C TYR A 910 -38.88 28.45 -28.02
N ARG A 911 -37.68 29.00 -27.77
CA ARG A 911 -36.95 28.81 -26.51
C ARG A 911 -37.77 29.23 -25.28
N GLU A 912 -38.39 30.40 -25.31
CA GLU A 912 -39.24 30.90 -24.22
C GLU A 912 -40.42 29.95 -23.97
N ALA A 913 -41.10 29.48 -25.04
CA ALA A 913 -42.22 28.54 -24.90
C ALA A 913 -41.79 27.21 -24.25
N ILE A 914 -40.62 26.68 -24.61
CA ILE A 914 -40.07 25.46 -23.99
C ILE A 914 -39.65 25.73 -22.54
N SER A 915 -39.03 26.87 -22.25
CA SER A 915 -38.65 27.28 -20.90
C SER A 915 -39.87 27.35 -19.96
N GLN A 916 -40.97 27.97 -20.42
CA GLN A 916 -42.22 28.01 -19.65
C GLN A 916 -42.79 26.61 -19.42
N LYS A 917 -42.83 25.77 -20.46
CA LYS A 917 -43.27 24.37 -20.34
C LYS A 917 -42.43 23.59 -19.32
N ILE A 918 -41.12 23.82 -19.27
CA ILE A 918 -40.21 23.24 -18.27
C ILE A 918 -40.57 23.74 -16.88
N LEU A 919 -40.73 25.06 -16.68
CA LEU A 919 -41.01 25.64 -15.36
C LEU A 919 -42.37 25.19 -14.78
N GLU A 920 -43.37 25.01 -15.63
CA GLU A 920 -44.70 24.51 -15.26
C GLU A 920 -44.67 23.05 -14.80
N THR A 921 -43.80 22.22 -15.39
CA THR A 921 -43.80 20.76 -15.20
C THR A 921 -42.67 20.23 -14.30
N CYS A 922 -41.55 20.95 -14.19
CA CYS A 922 -40.39 20.51 -13.41
C CYS A 922 -40.65 20.30 -11.90
N PRO A 923 -41.67 20.89 -11.23
CA PRO A 923 -41.97 20.55 -9.83
C PRO A 923 -42.11 19.05 -9.54
N ILE A 924 -42.53 18.21 -10.50
CA ILE A 924 -42.64 16.76 -10.32
C ILE A 924 -41.30 16.05 -10.03
N LEU A 925 -40.20 16.69 -10.40
CA LEU A 925 -38.84 16.16 -10.22
C LEU A 925 -38.27 16.45 -8.84
N PHE A 926 -38.83 17.42 -8.12
CA PHE A 926 -38.28 17.94 -6.87
C PHE A 926 -39.13 17.52 -5.68
N ASP A 927 -38.46 17.29 -4.55
CA ASP A 927 -39.11 16.99 -3.26
C ASP A 927 -40.15 15.85 -3.35
N ASN A 928 -39.90 14.89 -4.24
CA ASN A 928 -40.84 13.83 -4.59
C ASN A 928 -40.68 12.60 -3.68
N SER A 929 -41.58 12.45 -2.71
CA SER A 929 -41.60 11.33 -1.77
C SER A 929 -42.01 9.98 -2.39
N ASP A 930 -42.57 9.94 -3.61
CA ASP A 930 -42.87 8.66 -4.29
C ASP A 930 -41.60 7.84 -4.55
N ASN A 931 -40.50 8.54 -4.88
CA ASN A 931 -39.20 7.89 -5.05
C ASN A 931 -38.75 7.17 -3.76
N ILE A 932 -39.03 7.76 -2.59
CA ILE A 932 -38.67 7.17 -1.29
C ILE A 932 -39.60 6.00 -0.95
N ARG A 933 -40.90 6.13 -1.22
CA ARG A 933 -41.87 5.04 -1.03
C ARG A 933 -41.50 3.79 -1.83
N ALA A 934 -41.06 3.95 -3.07
CA ALA A 934 -40.58 2.83 -3.89
C ALA A 934 -39.36 2.12 -3.28
N ILE A 935 -38.43 2.88 -2.70
CA ILE A 935 -37.26 2.33 -1.99
C ILE A 935 -37.68 1.60 -0.71
N GLU A 936 -38.65 2.13 0.06
CA GLU A 936 -39.18 1.48 1.27
C GLU A 936 -39.86 0.14 0.96
N GLU A 937 -40.65 0.07 -0.09
CA GLU A 937 -41.29 -1.15 -0.57
C GLU A 937 -40.24 -2.20 -0.91
N PHE A 938 -39.20 -1.80 -1.66
CA PHE A 938 -38.08 -2.68 -1.98
C PHE A 938 -37.34 -3.17 -0.73
N PHE A 939 -36.91 -2.27 0.16
CA PHE A 939 -36.22 -2.64 1.39
C PHE A 939 -37.04 -3.62 2.25
N THR A 940 -38.35 -3.40 2.34
CA THR A 940 -39.24 -4.31 3.08
C THR A 940 -39.31 -5.69 2.45
N SER A 941 -39.24 -5.77 1.11
CA SER A 941 -39.32 -7.03 0.38
C SER A 941 -38.07 -7.92 0.53
N VAL A 942 -36.91 -7.32 0.85
CA VAL A 942 -35.62 -8.03 0.91
C VAL A 942 -35.06 -8.20 2.32
N ALA A 943 -35.44 -7.37 3.30
CA ALA A 943 -34.86 -7.38 4.64
C ALA A 943 -35.01 -8.70 5.42
N TRP A 944 -35.95 -9.57 5.03
CA TRP A 944 -36.28 -10.82 5.73
C TRP A 944 -36.00 -12.09 4.89
N GLN A 945 -35.34 -11.93 3.75
CA GLN A 945 -34.83 -13.04 2.92
C GLN A 945 -33.49 -13.52 3.48
#